data_AF-A0A497I2B8-F1
#
_entry.id   AF-A0A497I2B8-F1
#
_cell.length_a   1.000
_cell.length_b   1.000
_cell.length_c   1.000
_cell.angle_alpha   90.00
_cell.angle_beta   90.00
_cell.angle_gamma   90.00
#
_symmetry.space_group_name_H-M   'P 1'
#
loop_
_entity.id
_entity.type
_entity.pdbx_description
1 polymer ?
#
loop_
_entity_poly.entity_id
_entity_poly.type
_entity_poly.pdbx_seq_one_letter_code
_entity_poly.pdbx_strand_id
1 'polypeptide(L)'
;LLSVAFKLYYELLQEISQRNPKPEALYHLFLFKLIPDDKIKDNPLLKTLNDLIIRYVKEIAEDIPLIKTSEGYKTLTEVILPVRKLSETAGIEMDEESFKMFCDLVSAIHKNVPDVKTLASWVEVAMYLQDVLPEFLHIYTLEDLKNELEEFIKSGDNYPNLSDFKERFNIDDPRGFFKKLFRLLDTLYEQELVDSRFIAYMLIDQNNVIGPLRWDEAEEIRGRLYLEDGIPERFKDIIKKIGWNIRYNLVAKDLVAFEIVQDYVRDHMNVDKVIRELLRDKEMWFEEQVKEWDEKTEGWVELFRWCLLNDKLCDGFPLITKDGRRRLLELNKKSFLVPFKYIGIDEEFEDLYPSGRILHEKYFDVDDTTAQKLLHKLQEIRAFVTKIPSYADNLSISHEKLRAILAVEDAELPKGKHLLRYDNEAISIIPFWEDIYKKVRTNTTLAKVLLRFIIKHVMVNDNSWKNVIIVDCSCDRGTHKIIPAKWLADLKVDAWVPIRIAENGEEKVVGMSATEERVRKLLEDELDELLTSYTNETSALLNHLGFDELDLRIKSYSIKKGISEKALREQISEIITILDMTQQDFNKLKQIVEDIKLRANEERLLNDNRIIGKNVEKLIEKLIEQVLGEKRVKPIYRGGDLEIWPEGWDSGQIEINPYIMEIKFTTKNRIRLSNVQAECARDRKERYVILVIKTKPEMRNQLKNVNVEDNISLGGLVDFLIKNSHVIENIHEKLGKLPNPEEVEIDINAYWIKSKVWENCPNLLEWLKSTFLKS
;
A
#
# COMPACT_ATOMS: atom_id res chain seq x y z
N LEU A 1 -86.42 13.34 42.26
CA LEU A 1 -85.41 14.24 42.85
C LEU A 1 -84.00 13.87 42.39
N LEU A 2 -83.51 12.64 42.63
CA LEU A 2 -82.17 12.20 42.20
C LEU A 2 -81.91 12.40 40.69
N SER A 3 -82.81 11.94 39.82
CA SER A 3 -82.66 12.13 38.37
C SER A 3 -82.60 13.61 37.94
N VAL A 4 -83.31 14.50 38.66
CA VAL A 4 -83.25 15.95 38.41
C VAL A 4 -81.90 16.51 38.87
N ALA A 5 -81.37 16.04 40.00
CA ALA A 5 -80.06 16.47 40.50
C ALA A 5 -78.92 16.06 39.55
N PHE A 6 -78.93 14.83 39.03
CA PHE A 6 -77.93 14.39 38.05
C PHE A 6 -78.06 15.12 36.72
N LYS A 7 -79.29 15.43 36.27
CA LYS A 7 -79.51 16.26 35.08
C LYS A 7 -78.89 17.66 35.26
N LEU A 8 -79.14 18.31 36.40
CA LEU A 8 -78.54 19.60 36.72
C LEU A 8 -77.01 19.53 36.82
N TYR A 9 -76.47 18.43 37.35
CA TYR A 9 -75.02 18.20 37.37
C TYR A 9 -74.45 18.10 35.96
N TYR A 10 -75.08 17.33 35.06
CA TYR A 10 -74.67 17.23 33.66
C TYR A 10 -74.73 18.58 32.94
N GLU A 11 -75.81 19.35 33.11
CA GLU A 11 -75.95 20.71 32.55
C GLU A 11 -74.83 21.64 33.06
N LEU A 12 -74.48 21.57 34.35
CA LEU A 12 -73.37 22.32 34.92
C LEU A 12 -72.02 21.93 34.28
N LEU A 13 -71.78 20.66 34.00
CA LEU A 13 -70.56 20.21 33.33
C LEU A 13 -70.48 20.67 31.88
N GLN A 14 -71.60 20.73 31.17
CA GLN A 14 -71.67 21.33 29.84
C GLN A 14 -71.32 22.82 29.88
N GLU A 15 -71.80 23.57 30.88
CA GLU A 15 -71.41 24.97 31.05
C GLU A 15 -69.90 25.10 31.37
N ILE A 16 -69.36 24.24 32.23
CA ILE A 16 -67.92 24.24 32.57
C ILE A 16 -67.07 23.94 31.33
N SER A 17 -67.49 23.00 30.48
CA SER A 17 -66.76 22.63 29.27
C SER A 17 -66.70 23.74 28.21
N GLN A 18 -67.58 24.74 28.30
CA GLN A 18 -67.60 25.91 27.42
C GLN A 18 -66.81 27.11 27.96
N ARG A 19 -66.31 27.06 29.21
CA ARG A 19 -65.54 28.17 29.81
C ARG A 19 -64.15 28.31 29.20
N ASN A 20 -63.62 29.53 29.22
CA ASN A 20 -62.23 29.82 28.87
C ASN A 20 -61.63 30.86 29.83
N PRO A 21 -60.57 30.55 30.60
CA PRO A 21 -59.91 29.24 30.71
C PRO A 21 -60.78 28.22 31.49
N LYS A 22 -60.64 26.93 31.17
CA LYS A 22 -61.25 25.86 31.96
C LYS A 22 -60.47 25.61 33.26
N PRO A 23 -61.11 25.06 34.32
CA PRO A 23 -60.40 24.58 35.51
C PRO A 23 -59.32 23.53 35.17
N GLU A 24 -58.24 23.50 35.95
CA GLU A 24 -57.12 22.57 35.70
C GLU A 24 -57.40 21.13 36.18
N ALA A 25 -58.24 20.97 37.21
CA ALA A 25 -58.47 19.68 37.88
C ALA A 25 -59.78 18.97 37.47
N LEU A 26 -60.08 18.97 36.16
CA LEU A 26 -61.33 18.40 35.62
C LEU A 26 -61.44 16.88 35.82
N TYR A 27 -60.32 16.18 36.06
CA TYR A 27 -60.29 14.74 36.33
C TYR A 27 -61.07 14.35 37.59
N HIS A 28 -61.20 15.23 38.59
CA HIS A 28 -62.02 14.97 39.78
C HIS A 28 -63.51 14.75 39.47
N LEU A 29 -64.00 15.21 38.32
CA LEU A 29 -65.40 15.07 37.92
C LEU A 29 -65.79 13.62 37.60
N PHE A 30 -64.80 12.77 37.37
CA PHE A 30 -64.95 11.34 37.08
C PHE A 30 -64.71 10.44 38.31
N LEU A 31 -64.32 11.02 39.46
CA LEU A 31 -64.13 10.27 40.71
C LEU A 31 -65.44 10.23 41.50
N PHE A 32 -66.07 9.06 41.57
CA PHE A 32 -67.26 8.82 42.36
C PHE A 32 -67.05 7.64 43.31
N LYS A 33 -68.09 7.26 44.05
CA LYS A 33 -68.07 6.05 44.89
C LYS A 33 -69.40 5.36 44.78
N LEU A 34 -69.38 4.13 44.26
CA LEU A 34 -70.57 3.28 44.26
C LEU A 34 -70.89 2.83 45.69
N ILE A 35 -72.19 2.71 45.96
CA ILE A 35 -72.68 2.15 47.21
C ILE A 35 -72.38 0.65 47.20
N PRO A 36 -71.74 0.09 48.24
CA PRO A 36 -71.35 -1.33 48.24
C PRO A 36 -72.55 -2.29 48.25
N ASP A 37 -72.38 -3.48 47.65
CA ASP A 37 -73.44 -4.45 47.41
C ASP A 37 -74.14 -4.97 48.68
N ASP A 38 -73.43 -5.02 49.80
CA ASP A 38 -73.99 -5.41 51.11
C ASP A 38 -75.08 -4.43 51.56
N LYS A 39 -74.92 -3.13 51.28
CA LYS A 39 -75.90 -2.09 51.57
C LYS A 39 -77.04 -2.02 50.56
N ILE A 40 -76.82 -2.48 49.32
CA ILE A 40 -77.86 -2.50 48.28
C ILE A 40 -78.95 -3.52 48.61
N LYS A 41 -78.59 -4.65 49.24
CA LYS A 41 -79.54 -5.71 49.62
C LYS A 41 -80.66 -5.23 50.54
N ASP A 42 -80.38 -4.21 51.36
CA ASP A 42 -81.33 -3.65 52.33
C ASP A 42 -82.24 -2.58 51.74
N ASN A 43 -81.92 -2.01 50.56
CA ASN A 43 -82.73 -0.97 49.91
C ASN A 43 -82.52 -0.90 48.38
N PRO A 44 -83.51 -1.35 47.58
CA PRO A 44 -83.46 -1.31 46.11
C PRO A 44 -83.26 0.09 45.52
N LEU A 45 -83.64 1.17 46.21
CA LEU A 45 -83.43 2.54 45.73
C LEU A 45 -81.94 2.94 45.69
N LEU A 46 -81.09 2.27 46.48
CA LEU A 46 -79.64 2.48 46.44
C LEU A 46 -79.02 1.87 45.18
N LYS A 47 -79.60 0.77 44.67
CA LYS A 47 -79.26 0.25 43.34
C LYS A 47 -79.57 1.28 42.26
N THR A 48 -80.78 1.85 42.29
CA THR A 48 -81.19 2.90 41.34
C THR A 48 -80.28 4.12 41.39
N LEU A 49 -79.73 4.47 42.56
CA LEU A 49 -78.74 5.53 42.69
C LEU A 49 -77.40 5.17 42.02
N ASN A 50 -76.88 3.95 42.24
CA ASN A 50 -75.69 3.46 41.52
C ASN A 50 -75.92 3.44 40.00
N ASP A 51 -77.08 2.96 39.54
CA ASP A 51 -77.44 2.92 38.12
C ASP A 51 -77.48 4.34 37.51
N LEU A 52 -78.00 5.32 38.25
CA LEU A 52 -77.99 6.73 37.83
C LEU A 52 -76.57 7.32 37.79
N ILE A 53 -75.72 7.03 38.78
CA ILE A 53 -74.31 7.47 38.78
C ILE A 53 -73.60 6.93 37.53
N ILE A 54 -73.68 5.61 37.32
CA ILE A 54 -73.05 4.94 36.17
C ILE A 54 -73.56 5.56 34.87
N ARG A 55 -74.88 5.68 34.71
CA ARG A 55 -75.48 6.29 33.51
C ARG A 55 -74.94 7.68 33.23
N TYR A 56 -74.95 8.58 34.20
CA TYR A 56 -74.52 9.96 33.96
C TYR A 56 -73.02 10.07 33.74
N VAL A 57 -72.19 9.24 34.39
CA VAL A 57 -70.75 9.20 34.10
C VAL A 57 -70.51 8.72 32.67
N LYS A 58 -71.29 7.75 32.16
CA LYS A 58 -71.25 7.35 30.75
C LYS A 58 -71.59 8.51 29.81
N GLU A 59 -72.72 9.17 30.05
CA GLU A 59 -73.13 10.34 29.26
C GLU A 59 -72.05 11.46 29.30
N ILE A 60 -71.39 11.67 30.45
CA ILE A 60 -70.29 12.65 30.57
C ILE A 60 -69.04 12.23 29.78
N ALA A 61 -68.66 10.95 29.89
CA ALA A 61 -67.49 10.38 29.22
C ALA A 61 -67.61 10.45 27.69
N GLU A 62 -68.82 10.24 27.16
CA GLU A 62 -69.12 10.27 25.73
C GLU A 62 -69.28 11.69 25.18
N ASP A 63 -69.98 12.59 25.91
CA ASP A 63 -70.48 13.83 25.33
C ASP A 63 -69.71 15.10 25.72
N ILE A 64 -68.96 15.09 26.83
CA ILE A 64 -68.41 16.33 27.40
C ILE A 64 -66.88 16.40 27.22
N PRO A 65 -66.37 17.35 26.41
CA PRO A 65 -64.93 17.47 26.16
C PRO A 65 -64.21 18.15 27.34
N LEU A 66 -63.74 17.35 28.28
CA LEU A 66 -63.10 17.79 29.53
C LEU A 66 -61.58 17.59 29.55
N ILE A 67 -61.04 16.74 28.68
CA ILE A 67 -59.61 16.38 28.71
C ILE A 67 -58.86 17.27 27.73
N LYS A 68 -57.89 18.04 28.22
CA LYS A 68 -57.04 18.86 27.36
C LYS A 68 -55.96 18.00 26.71
N THR A 69 -55.89 18.05 25.38
CA THR A 69 -54.86 17.39 24.55
C THR A 69 -54.20 18.43 23.64
N SER A 70 -53.23 17.99 22.83
CA SER A 70 -52.57 18.86 21.86
C SER A 70 -53.51 19.41 20.77
N GLU A 71 -54.63 18.72 20.52
CA GLU A 71 -55.68 19.12 19.56
C GLU A 71 -56.84 19.90 20.18
N GLY A 72 -56.74 20.27 21.46
CA GLY A 72 -57.80 20.94 22.20
C GLY A 72 -58.47 20.02 23.22
N TYR A 73 -59.71 20.34 23.60
CA TYR A 73 -60.42 19.52 24.57
C TYR A 73 -61.18 18.38 23.90
N LYS A 74 -61.02 17.17 24.41
CA LYS A 74 -61.61 15.92 23.91
C LYS A 74 -62.43 15.24 25.01
N THR A 75 -63.34 14.36 24.59
CA THR A 75 -64.12 13.51 25.50
C THR A 75 -63.26 12.35 26.02
N LEU A 76 -63.74 11.58 27.00
CA LEU A 76 -62.96 10.46 27.55
C LEU A 76 -62.76 9.35 26.51
N THR A 77 -63.76 9.13 25.65
CA THR A 77 -63.75 8.08 24.61
C THR A 77 -62.83 8.38 23.43
N GLU A 78 -62.46 9.64 23.23
CA GLU A 78 -61.59 10.09 22.14
C GLU A 78 -60.11 10.12 22.53
N VAL A 79 -59.79 9.83 23.79
CA VAL A 79 -58.46 10.06 24.38
C VAL A 79 -57.73 8.74 24.62
N ILE A 80 -56.44 8.73 24.27
CA ILE A 80 -55.51 7.63 24.56
C ILE A 80 -54.89 7.87 25.93
N LEU A 81 -55.01 6.88 26.82
CA LEU A 81 -54.53 6.95 28.19
C LEU A 81 -53.34 6.00 28.36
N PRO A 82 -52.10 6.48 28.19
CA PRO A 82 -50.91 5.66 28.43
C PRO A 82 -50.82 5.29 29.92
N VAL A 83 -50.70 4.00 30.22
CA VAL A 83 -50.61 3.48 31.60
C VAL A 83 -49.24 2.90 31.91
N ARG A 84 -48.93 2.71 33.20
CA ARG A 84 -47.63 2.16 33.64
C ARG A 84 -47.43 0.68 33.32
N LYS A 85 -48.47 -0.01 32.89
CA LYS A 85 -48.44 -1.46 32.62
C LYS A 85 -47.68 -1.75 31.32
N LEU A 86 -46.92 -2.84 31.32
CA LEU A 86 -46.25 -3.34 30.12
C LEU A 86 -47.24 -3.94 29.11
N SER A 87 -48.25 -4.65 29.62
CA SER A 87 -49.38 -5.18 28.85
C SER A 87 -50.66 -5.16 29.68
N GLU A 88 -51.82 -5.34 29.06
CA GLU A 88 -53.10 -5.33 29.77
C GLU A 88 -53.23 -6.46 30.80
N THR A 89 -52.52 -7.58 30.56
CA THR A 89 -52.60 -8.80 31.38
C THR A 89 -51.46 -8.93 32.39
N ALA A 90 -50.36 -8.21 32.20
CA ALA A 90 -49.24 -8.22 33.13
C ALA A 90 -49.50 -7.28 34.32
N GLY A 91 -49.33 -7.81 35.54
CA GLY A 91 -49.34 -7.00 36.77
C GLY A 91 -48.03 -6.24 37.04
N ILE A 92 -47.18 -6.11 36.01
CA ILE A 92 -45.84 -5.51 36.11
C ILE A 92 -45.92 -4.08 35.60
N GLU A 93 -45.45 -3.14 36.42
CA GLU A 93 -45.49 -1.70 36.14
C GLU A 93 -44.09 -1.11 35.98
N MET A 94 -43.98 -0.14 35.07
CA MET A 94 -42.81 0.70 34.87
C MET A 94 -42.64 1.67 36.05
N ASP A 95 -41.39 2.02 36.37
CA ASP A 95 -41.10 3.12 37.28
C ASP A 95 -41.56 4.48 36.71
N GLU A 96 -41.53 5.52 37.55
CA GLU A 96 -42.03 6.85 37.17
C GLU A 96 -41.23 7.51 36.05
N GLU A 97 -39.92 7.28 35.99
CA GLU A 97 -39.04 7.87 34.96
C GLU A 97 -39.27 7.22 33.60
N SER A 98 -39.30 5.88 33.58
CA SER A 98 -39.60 5.06 32.40
C SER A 98 -41.01 5.33 31.90
N PHE A 99 -41.99 5.48 32.81
CA PHE A 99 -43.34 5.85 32.46
C PHE A 99 -43.41 7.23 31.80
N LYS A 100 -42.67 8.22 32.31
CA LYS A 100 -42.60 9.54 31.68
C LYS A 100 -42.01 9.45 30.26
N MET A 101 -40.94 8.69 30.07
CA MET A 101 -40.36 8.46 28.74
C MET A 101 -41.35 7.78 27.79
N PHE A 102 -42.11 6.79 28.30
CA PHE A 102 -43.18 6.14 27.55
C PHE A 102 -44.27 7.14 27.14
N CYS A 103 -44.77 7.95 28.06
CA CYS A 103 -45.76 8.98 27.75
C CYS A 103 -45.27 10.00 26.71
N ASP A 104 -44.00 10.41 26.79
CA ASP A 104 -43.38 11.30 25.80
C ASP A 104 -43.35 10.66 24.40
N LEU A 105 -43.11 9.35 24.30
CA LEU A 105 -43.13 8.60 23.03
C LEU A 105 -44.55 8.48 22.48
N VAL A 106 -45.54 8.11 23.31
CA VAL A 106 -46.95 8.00 22.89
C VAL A 106 -47.46 9.36 22.43
N SER A 107 -47.17 10.44 23.18
CA SER A 107 -47.57 11.81 22.82
C SER A 107 -46.91 12.32 21.53
N ALA A 108 -45.80 11.70 21.09
CA ALA A 108 -45.14 12.07 19.85
C ALA A 108 -45.84 11.49 18.61
N ILE A 109 -46.45 10.31 18.73
CA ILE A 109 -47.18 9.65 17.64
C ILE A 109 -48.70 9.89 17.70
N HIS A 110 -49.24 10.15 18.90
CA HIS A 110 -50.66 10.38 19.15
C HIS A 110 -50.93 11.79 19.68
N LYS A 111 -51.88 12.49 19.06
CA LYS A 111 -52.22 13.87 19.41
C LYS A 111 -53.34 13.99 20.45
N ASN A 112 -54.07 12.92 20.67
CA ASN A 112 -55.21 12.79 21.59
C ASN A 112 -54.80 12.22 22.97
N VAL A 113 -53.56 12.42 23.40
CA VAL A 113 -53.08 12.10 24.76
C VAL A 113 -53.33 13.30 25.68
N PRO A 114 -53.71 13.10 26.96
CA PRO A 114 -53.85 14.21 27.90
C PRO A 114 -52.56 15.02 28.06
N ASP A 115 -52.70 16.32 28.28
CA ASP A 115 -51.58 17.21 28.59
C ASP A 115 -50.72 16.63 29.72
N VAL A 116 -49.39 16.66 29.55
CA VAL A 116 -48.39 16.14 30.51
C VAL A 116 -48.64 16.59 31.95
N LYS A 117 -49.17 17.81 32.15
CA LYS A 117 -49.48 18.36 33.48
C LYS A 117 -50.59 17.62 34.22
N THR A 118 -51.56 17.06 33.50
CA THR A 118 -52.75 16.39 34.08
C THR A 118 -52.77 14.89 33.80
N LEU A 119 -51.86 14.39 32.95
CA LEU A 119 -51.79 13.00 32.52
C LEU A 119 -51.75 12.02 33.69
N ALA A 120 -50.89 12.23 34.69
CA ALA A 120 -50.80 11.34 35.85
C ALA A 120 -52.16 11.19 36.58
N SER A 121 -52.87 12.30 36.80
CA SER A 121 -54.19 12.29 37.44
C SER A 121 -55.26 11.63 36.57
N TRP A 122 -55.21 11.82 35.25
CA TRP A 122 -56.10 11.11 34.32
C TRP A 122 -55.84 9.62 34.28
N VAL A 123 -54.59 9.18 34.44
CA VAL A 123 -54.22 7.76 34.53
C VAL A 123 -54.73 7.15 35.84
N GLU A 124 -54.63 7.85 36.97
CA GLU A 124 -55.25 7.41 38.23
C GLU A 124 -56.78 7.26 38.10
N VAL A 125 -57.43 8.22 37.44
CA VAL A 125 -58.86 8.15 37.12
C VAL A 125 -59.15 6.96 36.19
N ALA A 126 -58.33 6.72 35.17
CA ALA A 126 -58.50 5.59 34.26
C ALA A 126 -58.44 4.26 35.01
N MET A 127 -57.48 4.09 35.92
CA MET A 127 -57.37 2.90 36.76
C MET A 127 -58.58 2.73 37.69
N TYR A 128 -59.10 3.83 38.25
CA TYR A 128 -60.34 3.79 39.02
C TYR A 128 -61.55 3.39 38.17
N LEU A 129 -61.65 3.93 36.95
CA LEU A 129 -62.77 3.69 36.04
C LEU A 129 -62.70 2.32 35.37
N GLN A 130 -61.52 1.68 35.29
CA GLN A 130 -61.35 0.37 34.67
C GLN A 130 -62.27 -0.71 35.27
N ASP A 131 -62.57 -0.62 36.57
CA ASP A 131 -63.45 -1.56 37.28
C ASP A 131 -64.96 -1.28 37.05
N VAL A 132 -65.32 -0.08 36.59
CA VAL A 132 -66.71 0.39 36.57
C VAL A 132 -67.22 0.68 35.15
N LEU A 133 -66.35 1.17 34.28
CA LEU A 133 -66.63 1.65 32.92
C LEU A 133 -65.47 1.32 31.95
N PRO A 134 -65.02 0.04 31.86
CA PRO A 134 -63.89 -0.32 31.02
C PRO A 134 -64.12 -0.02 29.53
N GLU A 135 -65.37 -0.08 29.05
CA GLU A 135 -65.71 0.08 27.64
C GLU A 135 -65.47 1.50 27.08
N PHE A 136 -65.25 2.49 27.95
CA PHE A 136 -65.03 3.89 27.58
C PHE A 136 -63.57 4.35 27.70
N LEU A 137 -62.68 3.46 28.11
CA LEU A 137 -61.27 3.76 28.30
C LEU A 137 -60.46 3.17 27.14
N HIS A 138 -59.70 4.02 26.45
CA HIS A 138 -58.66 3.56 25.54
C HIS A 138 -57.33 3.51 26.31
N ILE A 139 -57.15 2.45 27.08
CA ILE A 139 -55.90 2.17 27.79
C ILE A 139 -54.82 1.83 26.76
N TYR A 140 -53.63 2.41 26.92
CA TYR A 140 -52.53 2.20 26.01
C TYR A 140 -51.27 1.79 26.77
N THR A 141 -50.77 0.60 26.48
CA THR A 141 -49.65 -0.06 27.15
C THR A 141 -48.39 -0.03 26.30
N LEU A 142 -47.25 -0.45 26.87
CA LEU A 142 -46.01 -0.55 26.10
C LEU A 142 -46.13 -1.58 24.94
N GLU A 143 -46.88 -2.66 25.15
CA GLU A 143 -47.15 -3.67 24.12
C GLU A 143 -47.99 -3.08 22.97
N ASP A 144 -48.93 -2.17 23.24
CA ASP A 144 -49.70 -1.47 22.20
C ASP A 144 -48.79 -0.59 21.34
N LEU A 145 -47.87 0.15 21.95
CA LEU A 145 -46.84 0.91 21.22
C LEU A 145 -46.01 0.00 20.32
N LYS A 146 -45.53 -1.12 20.87
CA LYS A 146 -44.76 -2.10 20.10
C LYS A 146 -45.57 -2.62 18.92
N ASN A 147 -46.81 -3.05 19.15
CA ASN A 147 -47.67 -3.62 18.11
C ASN A 147 -47.96 -2.61 17.00
N GLU A 148 -48.27 -1.36 17.34
CA GLU A 148 -48.50 -0.29 16.36
C GLU A 148 -47.25 0.00 15.50
N LEU A 149 -46.07 0.01 16.12
CA LEU A 149 -44.80 0.16 15.40
C LEU A 149 -44.52 -1.05 14.50
N GLU A 150 -44.76 -2.27 14.98
CA GLU A 150 -44.59 -3.49 14.19
C GLU A 150 -45.56 -3.55 13.00
N GLU A 151 -46.82 -3.17 13.21
CA GLU A 151 -47.82 -3.11 12.14
C GLU A 151 -47.39 -2.13 11.05
N PHE A 152 -46.91 -0.94 11.43
CA PHE A 152 -46.34 0.01 10.47
C PHE A 152 -45.18 -0.62 9.68
N ILE A 153 -44.25 -1.29 10.36
CA ILE A 153 -43.06 -1.89 9.75
C ILE A 153 -43.42 -3.04 8.79
N LYS A 154 -44.50 -3.78 9.09
CA LYS A 154 -44.98 -4.94 8.32
C LYS A 154 -46.03 -4.56 7.25
N SER A 155 -46.44 -3.29 7.15
CA SER A 155 -47.58 -2.88 6.34
C SER A 155 -47.37 -2.87 4.82
N GLY A 156 -46.13 -2.97 4.32
CA GLY A 156 -45.79 -2.88 2.90
C GLY A 156 -44.99 -4.07 2.36
N ASP A 157 -44.82 -4.10 1.02
CA ASP A 157 -44.03 -5.13 0.33
C ASP A 157 -42.52 -5.05 0.67
N ASN A 158 -42.05 -3.89 1.10
CA ASN A 158 -40.68 -3.65 1.55
C ASN A 158 -40.69 -3.02 2.95
N TYR A 159 -39.63 -3.24 3.71
CA TYR A 159 -39.44 -2.60 5.00
C TYR A 159 -39.30 -1.08 4.88
N PRO A 160 -39.98 -0.29 5.73
CA PRO A 160 -39.96 1.17 5.65
C PRO A 160 -38.61 1.74 6.13
N ASN A 161 -38.34 2.97 5.75
CA ASN A 161 -37.21 3.75 6.25
C ASN A 161 -37.67 4.89 7.18
N LEU A 162 -36.72 5.60 7.79
CA LEU A 162 -37.02 6.73 8.69
C LEU A 162 -37.83 7.87 8.05
N SER A 163 -37.74 8.06 6.72
CA SER A 163 -38.57 9.04 6.00
C SER A 163 -40.02 8.60 5.93
N ASP A 164 -40.27 7.31 5.67
CA ASP A 164 -41.63 6.74 5.68
C ASP A 164 -42.25 6.85 7.08
N PHE A 165 -41.44 6.64 8.12
CA PHE A 165 -41.86 6.82 9.52
C PHE A 165 -42.23 8.29 9.81
N LYS A 166 -41.42 9.25 9.32
CA LYS A 166 -41.72 10.68 9.42
C LYS A 166 -43.06 11.03 8.78
N GLU A 167 -43.33 10.52 7.58
CA GLU A 167 -44.58 10.79 6.87
C GLU A 167 -45.78 10.17 7.57
N ARG A 168 -45.66 8.92 8.05
CA ARG A 168 -46.75 8.20 8.73
C ARG A 168 -47.18 8.86 10.02
N PHE A 169 -46.23 9.21 10.89
CA PHE A 169 -46.50 9.71 12.24
C PHE A 169 -46.35 11.23 12.38
N ASN A 170 -45.98 11.93 11.29
CA ASN A 170 -45.74 13.37 11.28
C ASN A 170 -44.73 13.82 12.37
N ILE A 171 -43.61 13.09 12.47
CA ILE A 171 -42.52 13.35 13.43
C ILE A 171 -41.34 14.05 12.73
N ASP A 172 -40.91 15.18 13.28
CA ASP A 172 -39.81 15.97 12.69
C ASP A 172 -38.45 15.26 12.73
N ASP A 173 -38.15 14.57 13.83
CA ASP A 173 -36.91 13.82 14.08
C ASP A 173 -37.18 12.33 14.41
N PRO A 174 -37.40 11.48 13.39
CA PRO A 174 -37.57 10.04 13.56
C PRO A 174 -36.39 9.37 14.26
N ARG A 175 -35.16 9.81 13.99
CA ARG A 175 -33.96 9.22 14.58
C ARG A 175 -33.91 9.49 16.08
N GLY A 176 -34.26 10.70 16.50
CA GLY A 176 -34.43 11.06 17.90
C GLY A 176 -35.54 10.28 18.60
N PHE A 177 -36.66 10.02 17.92
CA PHE A 177 -37.74 9.15 18.44
C PHE A 177 -37.21 7.74 18.75
N PHE A 178 -36.57 7.07 17.78
CA PHE A 178 -36.03 5.73 17.99
C PHE A 178 -34.94 5.68 19.07
N LYS A 179 -34.07 6.70 19.19
CA LYS A 179 -33.12 6.77 20.30
C LYS A 179 -33.79 6.80 21.67
N LYS A 180 -34.88 7.56 21.82
CA LYS A 180 -35.65 7.60 23.06
C LYS A 180 -36.36 6.28 23.33
N LEU A 181 -36.93 5.66 22.29
CA LEU A 181 -37.55 4.34 22.38
C LEU A 181 -36.54 3.28 22.84
N PHE A 182 -35.40 3.17 22.15
CA PHE A 182 -34.37 2.21 22.54
C PHE A 182 -33.80 2.48 23.93
N ARG A 183 -33.67 3.75 24.34
CA ARG A 183 -33.29 4.08 25.73
C ARG A 183 -34.31 3.57 26.75
N LEU A 184 -35.61 3.77 26.51
CA LEU A 184 -36.66 3.22 27.36
C LEU A 184 -36.58 1.70 27.42
N LEU A 185 -36.50 1.04 26.26
CA LEU A 185 -36.46 -0.41 26.18
C LEU A 185 -35.20 -1.01 26.82
N ASP A 186 -34.06 -0.32 26.72
CA ASP A 186 -32.82 -0.72 27.39
C ASP A 186 -32.93 -0.59 28.91
N THR A 187 -33.48 0.52 29.42
CA THR A 187 -33.78 0.67 30.86
C THR A 187 -34.70 -0.45 31.37
N LEU A 188 -35.77 -0.76 30.62
CA LEU A 188 -36.69 -1.83 31.01
C LEU A 188 -36.05 -3.21 30.91
N TYR A 189 -35.11 -3.41 29.98
CA TYR A 189 -34.34 -4.63 29.84
C TYR A 189 -33.36 -4.83 31.00
N GLU A 190 -32.64 -3.79 31.41
CA GLU A 190 -31.77 -3.80 32.61
C GLU A 190 -32.55 -4.09 33.90
N GLN A 191 -33.81 -3.67 33.95
CA GLN A 191 -34.74 -3.97 35.05
C GLN A 191 -35.38 -5.36 34.97
N GLU A 192 -35.01 -6.19 33.98
CA GLU A 192 -35.57 -7.52 33.70
C GLU A 192 -37.09 -7.51 33.43
N LEU A 193 -37.64 -6.37 33.00
CA LEU A 193 -39.07 -6.20 32.72
C LEU A 193 -39.43 -6.62 31.29
N VAL A 194 -38.49 -6.52 30.35
CA VAL A 194 -38.62 -7.00 28.97
C VAL A 194 -37.42 -7.87 28.59
N ASP A 195 -37.59 -8.74 27.59
CA ASP A 195 -36.49 -9.52 27.02
C ASP A 195 -36.01 -8.92 25.68
N SER A 196 -34.82 -9.32 25.23
CA SER A 196 -34.20 -8.73 24.02
C SER A 196 -34.97 -8.99 22.73
N ARG A 197 -35.91 -9.95 22.69
CA ARG A 197 -36.81 -10.15 21.53
C ARG A 197 -37.90 -9.08 21.44
N PHE A 198 -38.05 -8.22 22.44
CA PHE A 198 -39.01 -7.12 22.39
C PHE A 198 -38.73 -6.18 21.21
N ILE A 199 -37.47 -6.04 20.79
CA ILE A 199 -37.05 -5.18 19.67
C ILE A 199 -37.03 -5.88 18.30
N ALA A 200 -37.62 -7.08 18.19
CA ALA A 200 -37.40 -7.98 17.06
C ALA A 200 -37.62 -7.39 15.66
N TYR A 201 -38.54 -6.44 15.50
CA TYR A 201 -38.85 -5.77 14.23
C TYR A 201 -38.47 -4.30 14.19
N MET A 202 -37.83 -3.76 15.23
CA MET A 202 -37.60 -2.31 15.39
C MET A 202 -36.14 -1.91 15.18
N LEU A 203 -35.29 -2.80 14.67
CA LEU A 203 -33.89 -2.50 14.40
C LEU A 203 -33.77 -1.56 13.21
N ILE A 204 -32.73 -0.72 13.24
CA ILE A 204 -32.43 0.22 12.15
C ILE A 204 -31.05 -0.11 11.59
N ASP A 205 -30.95 -0.17 10.26
CA ASP A 205 -29.67 -0.34 9.57
C ASP A 205 -28.92 0.99 9.37
N GLN A 206 -27.75 0.95 8.71
CA GLN A 206 -26.99 2.18 8.41
C GLN A 206 -27.51 2.97 7.20
N ASN A 207 -28.51 2.48 6.48
CA ASN A 207 -29.24 3.20 5.43
C ASN A 207 -30.59 3.77 5.92
N ASN A 208 -30.90 3.64 7.22
CA ASN A 208 -32.13 4.06 7.87
C ASN A 208 -33.37 3.21 7.55
N VAL A 209 -33.20 1.99 7.05
CA VAL A 209 -34.29 1.00 6.93
C VAL A 209 -34.57 0.41 8.31
N ILE A 210 -35.85 0.27 8.64
CA ILE A 210 -36.36 -0.23 9.91
C ILE A 210 -36.95 -1.62 9.68
N GLY A 211 -36.52 -2.62 10.46
CA GLY A 211 -37.16 -3.93 10.42
C GLY A 211 -36.46 -4.99 11.24
N PRO A 212 -36.60 -6.26 10.86
CA PRO A 212 -36.11 -7.37 11.66
C PRO A 212 -34.61 -7.59 11.61
N LEU A 213 -34.11 -8.40 12.54
CA LEU A 213 -32.72 -8.88 12.52
C LEU A 213 -32.38 -9.62 11.22
N ARG A 214 -33.33 -10.34 10.63
CA ARG A 214 -33.16 -11.13 9.39
C ARG A 214 -34.28 -10.82 8.42
N TRP A 215 -33.92 -10.66 7.14
CA TRP A 215 -34.87 -10.44 6.07
C TRP A 215 -35.01 -11.77 5.28
N ASP A 216 -36.23 -12.34 5.31
CA ASP A 216 -36.76 -13.55 4.63
C ASP A 216 -36.62 -14.96 5.27
N GLU A 217 -37.76 -15.69 5.22
CA GLU A 217 -37.97 -17.12 5.51
C GLU A 217 -37.99 -18.00 4.22
N ALA A 218 -37.58 -17.48 3.05
CA ALA A 218 -37.54 -18.20 1.77
C ALA A 218 -36.11 -18.41 1.27
N GLU A 219 -35.88 -19.42 0.43
CA GLU A 219 -34.62 -20.15 0.18
C GLU A 219 -33.41 -19.36 -0.41
N GLU A 220 -33.43 -18.03 -0.40
CA GLU A 220 -32.30 -17.18 -0.79
C GLU A 220 -32.02 -16.16 0.32
N ILE A 221 -30.91 -16.33 1.05
CA ILE A 221 -30.52 -15.50 2.20
C ILE A 221 -30.32 -14.05 1.74
N ARG A 222 -31.34 -13.20 1.89
CA ARG A 222 -31.26 -11.75 1.70
C ARG A 222 -31.01 -11.04 3.02
N GLY A 223 -29.93 -11.40 3.71
CA GLY A 223 -29.28 -10.53 4.69
C GLY A 223 -29.76 -10.63 6.15
N ARG A 224 -28.80 -10.40 7.05
CA ARG A 224 -28.99 -10.24 8.49
C ARG A 224 -28.28 -8.96 8.93
N LEU A 225 -28.74 -8.35 10.02
CA LEU A 225 -28.04 -7.26 10.69
C LEU A 225 -26.94 -7.78 11.64
N TYR A 226 -25.80 -7.08 11.62
CA TYR A 226 -24.63 -7.35 12.44
C TYR A 226 -24.20 -6.09 13.19
N LEU A 227 -23.53 -6.30 14.32
CA LEU A 227 -22.80 -5.24 15.01
C LEU A 227 -21.50 -4.96 14.23
N GLU A 228 -21.27 -3.70 13.89
CA GLU A 228 -20.05 -3.30 13.17
C GLU A 228 -18.82 -3.41 14.07
N ASP A 229 -17.80 -4.12 13.61
CA ASP A 229 -16.49 -4.25 14.26
C ASP A 229 -15.39 -3.74 13.31
N GLY A 230 -15.12 -2.43 13.41
CA GLY A 230 -13.97 -1.79 12.76
C GLY A 230 -13.98 -1.77 11.23
N ILE A 231 -15.13 -1.51 10.58
CA ILE A 231 -15.23 -1.44 9.11
C ILE A 231 -15.11 0.02 8.62
N PRO A 232 -14.02 0.41 7.92
CA PRO A 232 -13.87 1.78 7.45
C PRO A 232 -14.90 2.18 6.39
N GLU A 233 -15.35 3.45 6.38
CA GLU A 233 -16.34 3.93 5.39
C GLU A 233 -15.86 3.76 3.94
N ARG A 234 -14.58 4.06 3.67
CA ARG A 234 -13.98 3.83 2.34
C ARG A 234 -14.09 2.37 1.89
N PHE A 235 -13.96 1.41 2.82
CA PHE A 235 -14.12 0.00 2.50
C PHE A 235 -15.57 -0.31 2.13
N LYS A 236 -16.55 0.20 2.90
CA LYS A 236 -17.98 0.04 2.60
C LYS A 236 -18.34 0.60 1.22
N ASP A 237 -17.73 1.71 0.81
CA ASP A 237 -17.94 2.30 -0.52
C ASP A 237 -17.37 1.44 -1.64
N ILE A 238 -16.18 0.84 -1.44
CA ILE A 238 -15.59 -0.12 -2.38
C ILE A 238 -16.51 -1.35 -2.54
N ILE A 239 -17.01 -1.91 -1.43
CA ILE A 239 -17.90 -3.08 -1.50
C ILE A 239 -19.24 -2.72 -2.17
N LYS A 240 -19.74 -1.49 -1.97
CA LYS A 240 -20.93 -0.99 -2.66
C LYS A 240 -20.72 -0.96 -4.19
N LYS A 241 -19.56 -0.51 -4.68
CA LYS A 241 -19.23 -0.54 -6.13
C LYS A 241 -19.25 -1.94 -6.72
N ILE A 242 -18.84 -2.95 -5.94
CA ILE A 242 -18.88 -4.37 -6.34
C ILE A 242 -20.32 -4.91 -6.46
N GLY A 243 -21.30 -4.19 -5.90
CA GLY A 243 -22.72 -4.56 -5.92
C GLY A 243 -23.29 -4.95 -4.55
N TRP A 244 -22.49 -4.89 -3.47
CA TRP A 244 -22.97 -5.19 -2.13
C TRP A 244 -22.95 -3.96 -1.22
N ASN A 245 -24.11 -3.37 -0.94
CA ASN A 245 -24.20 -2.31 0.06
C ASN A 245 -24.29 -2.90 1.49
N ILE A 246 -23.13 -3.20 2.07
CA ILE A 246 -23.02 -3.78 3.43
C ILE A 246 -23.72 -2.96 4.53
N ARG A 247 -24.01 -1.67 4.29
CA ARG A 247 -24.75 -0.83 5.25
C ARG A 247 -26.15 -1.36 5.58
N TYR A 248 -26.76 -2.14 4.67
CA TYR A 248 -28.02 -2.88 4.93
C TYR A 248 -27.86 -4.06 5.89
N ASN A 249 -26.62 -4.48 6.14
CA ASN A 249 -26.28 -5.58 7.02
C ASN A 249 -25.67 -5.10 8.34
N LEU A 250 -25.61 -3.79 8.59
CA LEU A 250 -25.01 -3.23 9.79
C LEU A 250 -26.05 -2.44 10.57
N VAL A 251 -26.12 -2.68 11.88
CA VAL A 251 -26.96 -1.89 12.78
C VAL A 251 -26.47 -0.43 12.78
N ALA A 252 -27.44 0.48 12.87
CA ALA A 252 -27.22 1.90 13.08
C ALA A 252 -26.26 2.17 14.25
N LYS A 253 -25.18 2.93 14.01
CA LYS A 253 -24.06 3.10 14.96
C LYS A 253 -24.45 3.63 16.35
N ASP A 254 -25.48 4.46 16.42
CA ASP A 254 -25.98 5.05 17.67
C ASP A 254 -26.96 4.16 18.43
N LEU A 255 -27.43 3.05 17.85
CA LEU A 255 -28.21 2.03 18.54
C LEU A 255 -27.35 0.91 19.12
N VAL A 256 -26.12 0.74 18.61
CA VAL A 256 -25.17 -0.30 19.07
C VAL A 256 -24.79 -0.13 20.54
N ALA A 257 -24.95 1.07 21.11
CA ALA A 257 -24.61 1.36 22.50
C ALA A 257 -25.56 0.73 23.53
N PHE A 258 -26.78 0.35 23.13
CA PHE A 258 -27.79 -0.23 24.03
C PHE A 258 -27.54 -1.73 24.22
N GLU A 259 -27.59 -2.19 25.48
CA GLU A 259 -27.34 -3.59 25.86
C GLU A 259 -28.36 -4.53 25.22
N ILE A 260 -29.64 -4.16 25.22
CA ILE A 260 -30.72 -4.92 24.59
C ILE A 260 -30.45 -5.20 23.10
N VAL A 261 -29.82 -4.25 22.39
CA VAL A 261 -29.45 -4.40 20.97
C VAL A 261 -28.27 -5.34 20.82
N GLN A 262 -27.24 -5.18 21.65
CA GLN A 262 -26.06 -6.06 21.63
C GLN A 262 -26.46 -7.52 21.87
N ASP A 263 -27.33 -7.75 22.86
CA ASP A 263 -27.79 -9.07 23.26
C ASP A 263 -28.78 -9.71 22.30
N TYR A 264 -29.55 -8.91 21.55
CA TYR A 264 -30.42 -9.43 20.50
C TYR A 264 -29.65 -9.78 19.22
N VAL A 265 -28.74 -8.92 18.77
CA VAL A 265 -28.03 -9.06 17.49
C VAL A 265 -26.90 -10.08 17.61
N ARG A 266 -26.08 -9.98 18.66
CA ARG A 266 -24.91 -10.82 19.05
C ARG A 266 -23.76 -10.95 18.06
N ASP A 267 -24.07 -11.06 16.77
CA ASP A 267 -23.08 -11.35 15.74
C ASP A 267 -22.41 -10.08 15.24
N HIS A 268 -21.09 -10.13 15.16
CA HIS A 268 -20.29 -9.05 14.62
C HIS A 268 -19.95 -9.26 13.14
N MET A 269 -19.73 -8.15 12.45
CA MET A 269 -19.20 -8.09 11.11
C MET A 269 -17.94 -7.21 11.11
N ASN A 270 -16.83 -7.81 10.68
CA ASN A 270 -15.55 -7.14 10.49
C ASN A 270 -15.05 -7.35 9.06
N VAL A 271 -14.02 -6.61 8.67
CA VAL A 271 -13.44 -6.64 7.32
C VAL A 271 -13.12 -8.06 6.84
N ASP A 272 -12.52 -8.89 7.70
CA ASP A 272 -12.11 -10.25 7.31
C ASP A 272 -13.32 -11.13 6.99
N LYS A 273 -14.42 -10.98 7.74
CA LYS A 273 -15.68 -11.68 7.47
C LYS A 273 -16.30 -11.21 6.17
N VAL A 274 -16.30 -9.90 5.89
CA VAL A 274 -16.81 -9.34 4.64
C VAL A 274 -16.07 -9.89 3.43
N ILE A 275 -14.74 -9.90 3.48
CA ILE A 275 -13.90 -10.46 2.40
C ILE A 275 -14.22 -11.95 2.20
N ARG A 276 -14.36 -12.73 3.28
CA ARG A 276 -14.72 -14.16 3.17
C ARG A 276 -16.07 -14.39 2.51
N GLU A 277 -17.09 -13.61 2.88
CA GLU A 277 -18.42 -13.73 2.25
C GLU A 277 -18.37 -13.33 0.76
N LEU A 278 -17.66 -12.26 0.41
CA LEU A 278 -17.44 -11.84 -0.99
C LEU A 278 -16.73 -12.91 -1.83
N LEU A 279 -15.75 -13.59 -1.26
CA LEU A 279 -15.02 -14.65 -1.96
C LEU A 279 -15.83 -15.96 -2.02
N ARG A 280 -16.84 -16.15 -1.17
CA ARG A 280 -17.73 -17.31 -1.22
C ARG A 280 -18.81 -17.14 -2.29
N ASP A 281 -19.32 -15.93 -2.46
CA ASP A 281 -20.35 -15.60 -3.42
C ASP A 281 -19.76 -15.29 -4.81
N LYS A 282 -19.80 -16.28 -5.71
CA LYS A 282 -19.28 -16.13 -7.08
C LYS A 282 -20.13 -15.23 -7.96
N GLU A 283 -21.38 -14.93 -7.60
CA GLU A 283 -22.24 -14.01 -8.37
C GLU A 283 -21.77 -12.56 -8.19
N MET A 284 -21.16 -12.25 -7.03
CA MET A 284 -20.51 -10.97 -6.76
C MET A 284 -19.22 -10.75 -7.55
N TRP A 285 -18.68 -11.79 -8.19
CA TRP A 285 -17.44 -11.66 -8.95
C TRP A 285 -17.71 -10.98 -10.29
N PHE A 286 -16.71 -10.27 -10.80
CA PHE A 286 -16.69 -9.81 -12.19
C PHE A 286 -16.65 -11.01 -13.15
N GLU A 287 -17.00 -10.77 -14.42
CA GLU A 287 -17.01 -11.79 -15.47
C GLU A 287 -15.66 -12.52 -15.61
N GLU A 288 -15.67 -13.77 -16.07
CA GLU A 288 -14.43 -14.52 -16.27
C GLU A 288 -13.51 -13.89 -17.33
N GLN A 289 -14.11 -13.21 -18.31
CA GLN A 289 -13.42 -12.44 -19.35
C GLN A 289 -13.97 -11.02 -19.34
N VAL A 290 -13.23 -10.10 -18.76
CA VAL A 290 -13.56 -8.68 -18.73
C VAL A 290 -13.36 -8.11 -20.14
N LYS A 291 -14.44 -7.64 -20.76
CA LYS A 291 -14.43 -6.94 -22.06
C LYS A 291 -14.56 -5.43 -21.89
N GLU A 292 -15.35 -5.01 -20.92
CA GLU A 292 -15.60 -3.61 -20.57
C GLU A 292 -15.32 -3.39 -19.08
N TRP A 293 -14.82 -2.20 -18.74
CA TRP A 293 -14.48 -1.82 -17.37
C TRP A 293 -15.68 -1.11 -16.73
N ASP A 294 -16.57 -1.90 -16.13
CA ASP A 294 -17.71 -1.40 -15.37
C ASP A 294 -17.34 -1.07 -13.92
N GLU A 295 -18.27 -0.41 -13.21
CA GLU A 295 -18.07 -0.01 -11.81
C GLU A 295 -17.77 -1.21 -10.90
N LYS A 296 -18.34 -2.37 -11.19
CA LYS A 296 -18.10 -3.62 -10.46
C LYS A 296 -16.65 -4.08 -10.60
N THR A 297 -16.14 -4.12 -11.83
CA THR A 297 -14.75 -4.51 -12.13
C THR A 297 -13.75 -3.54 -11.51
N GLU A 298 -14.02 -2.23 -11.61
CA GLU A 298 -13.21 -1.21 -10.93
C GLU A 298 -13.23 -1.37 -9.40
N GLY A 299 -14.41 -1.66 -8.83
CA GLY A 299 -14.57 -1.96 -7.41
C GLY A 299 -13.69 -3.13 -6.95
N TRP A 300 -13.57 -4.20 -7.74
CA TRP A 300 -12.68 -5.33 -7.42
C TRP A 300 -11.19 -4.96 -7.50
N VAL A 301 -10.79 -4.10 -8.44
CA VAL A 301 -9.41 -3.57 -8.49
C VAL A 301 -9.12 -2.69 -7.27
N GLU A 302 -10.05 -1.82 -6.89
CA GLU A 302 -9.95 -1.00 -5.68
C GLU A 302 -9.88 -1.86 -4.42
N LEU A 303 -10.69 -2.92 -4.34
CA LEU A 303 -10.66 -3.86 -3.22
C LEU A 303 -9.32 -4.57 -3.12
N PHE A 304 -8.75 -5.04 -4.24
CA PHE A 304 -7.42 -5.64 -4.24
C PHE A 304 -6.36 -4.68 -3.69
N ARG A 305 -6.34 -3.44 -4.20
CA ARG A 305 -5.40 -2.40 -3.74
C ARG A 305 -5.57 -2.13 -2.24
N TRP A 306 -6.83 -2.00 -1.79
CA TRP A 306 -7.14 -1.76 -0.39
C TRP A 306 -6.68 -2.93 0.48
N CYS A 307 -6.98 -4.18 0.09
CA CYS A 307 -6.57 -5.38 0.81
C CYS A 307 -5.04 -5.51 0.86
N LEU A 308 -4.34 -5.20 -0.22
CA LEU A 308 -2.88 -5.23 -0.28
C LEU A 308 -2.25 -4.20 0.66
N LEU A 309 -2.78 -2.97 0.71
CA LEU A 309 -2.25 -1.90 1.54
C LEU A 309 -2.57 -2.07 3.03
N ASN A 310 -3.61 -2.84 3.37
CA ASN A 310 -4.05 -3.08 4.75
C ASN A 310 -3.74 -4.52 5.24
N ASP A 311 -2.90 -5.26 4.53
CA ASP A 311 -2.50 -6.64 4.87
C ASP A 311 -3.70 -7.60 5.05
N LYS A 312 -4.74 -7.43 4.23
CA LYS A 312 -5.98 -8.23 4.19
C LYS A 312 -6.14 -9.12 2.96
N LEU A 313 -5.12 -9.18 2.11
CA LEU A 313 -5.15 -10.04 0.92
C LEU A 313 -5.10 -11.52 1.33
N CYS A 314 -5.95 -12.36 0.72
CA CYS A 314 -6.08 -13.77 1.05
C CYS A 314 -6.05 -14.68 -0.18
N ASP A 315 -5.85 -15.98 0.04
CA ASP A 315 -5.89 -16.99 -1.01
C ASP A 315 -7.26 -17.06 -1.70
N GLY A 316 -7.25 -17.35 -3.01
CA GLY A 316 -8.46 -17.42 -3.81
C GLY A 316 -9.00 -16.07 -4.29
N PHE A 317 -8.33 -14.96 -3.96
CA PHE A 317 -8.74 -13.62 -4.42
C PHE A 317 -8.74 -13.54 -5.97
N PRO A 318 -9.84 -13.10 -6.61
CA PRO A 318 -9.90 -13.01 -8.06
C PRO A 318 -9.13 -11.80 -8.58
N LEU A 319 -8.22 -12.04 -9.53
CA LEU A 319 -7.39 -11.04 -10.19
C LEU A 319 -7.64 -11.02 -11.69
N ILE A 320 -7.48 -9.85 -12.29
CA ILE A 320 -7.58 -9.64 -13.74
C ILE A 320 -6.18 -9.63 -14.33
N THR A 321 -5.92 -10.49 -15.30
CA THR A 321 -4.64 -10.53 -16.02
C THR A 321 -4.67 -9.65 -17.27
N LYS A 322 -3.52 -9.44 -17.92
CA LYS A 322 -3.38 -8.55 -19.09
C LYS A 322 -4.29 -8.92 -20.25
N ASP A 323 -4.65 -10.19 -20.39
CA ASP A 323 -5.64 -10.67 -21.37
C ASP A 323 -7.11 -10.44 -20.95
N GLY A 324 -7.36 -9.71 -19.87
CA GLY A 324 -8.70 -9.45 -19.32
C GLY A 324 -9.32 -10.67 -18.63
N ARG A 325 -8.57 -11.77 -18.44
CA ARG A 325 -9.12 -12.99 -17.82
C ARG A 325 -9.00 -12.95 -16.31
N ARG A 326 -9.99 -13.56 -15.65
CA ARG A 326 -9.96 -13.83 -14.22
C ARG A 326 -9.01 -14.99 -13.90
N ARG A 327 -8.18 -14.81 -12.89
CA ARG A 327 -7.30 -15.82 -12.30
C ARG A 327 -7.36 -15.72 -10.79
N LEU A 328 -7.25 -16.84 -10.10
CA LEU A 328 -7.29 -16.86 -8.63
C LEU A 328 -5.88 -16.74 -8.06
N LEU A 329 -5.76 -15.96 -7.00
CA LEU A 329 -4.51 -15.76 -6.28
C LEU A 329 -4.13 -16.98 -5.43
N GLU A 330 -2.87 -17.41 -5.54
CA GLU A 330 -2.24 -18.40 -4.65
C GLU A 330 -1.02 -17.73 -3.97
N LEU A 331 -1.15 -17.27 -2.73
CA LEU A 331 -0.18 -16.45 -1.99
C LEU A 331 1.20 -17.11 -1.87
N ASN A 332 1.24 -18.44 -1.77
CA ASN A 332 2.47 -19.21 -1.56
C ASN A 332 3.15 -19.71 -2.84
N LYS A 333 2.68 -19.25 -4.01
CA LYS A 333 3.19 -19.71 -5.31
C LYS A 333 3.28 -18.55 -6.30
N LYS A 334 4.50 -18.29 -6.78
CA LYS A 334 4.75 -17.31 -7.85
C LYS A 334 3.87 -17.64 -9.06
N SER A 335 2.83 -16.84 -9.25
CA SER A 335 1.78 -17.08 -10.24
C SER A 335 1.58 -15.90 -11.17
N PHE A 336 1.91 -14.69 -10.69
CA PHE A 336 1.67 -13.44 -11.40
C PHE A 336 2.95 -12.61 -11.56
N LEU A 337 3.03 -11.87 -12.67
CA LEU A 337 4.04 -10.86 -12.97
C LEU A 337 3.43 -9.48 -12.85
N VAL A 338 4.18 -8.55 -12.27
CA VAL A 338 3.88 -7.13 -12.39
C VAL A 338 4.19 -6.67 -13.82
N PRO A 339 3.38 -5.77 -14.42
CA PRO A 339 3.68 -5.22 -15.75
C PRO A 339 5.08 -4.59 -15.81
N PHE A 340 5.75 -4.76 -16.95
CA PHE A 340 7.18 -4.50 -17.08
C PHE A 340 7.55 -3.03 -16.84
N LYS A 341 6.67 -2.11 -17.26
CA LYS A 341 6.80 -0.67 -17.01
C LYS A 341 7.00 -0.29 -15.55
N TYR A 342 6.42 -1.05 -14.62
CA TYR A 342 6.50 -0.77 -13.18
C TYR A 342 7.71 -1.42 -12.49
N ILE A 343 8.39 -2.35 -13.16
CA ILE A 343 9.58 -3.04 -12.64
C ILE A 343 10.85 -2.65 -13.40
N GLY A 344 10.80 -1.60 -14.22
CA GLY A 344 11.96 -1.04 -14.93
C GLY A 344 12.45 -1.91 -16.09
N ILE A 345 11.54 -2.64 -16.75
CA ILE A 345 11.82 -3.45 -17.92
C ILE A 345 11.09 -2.85 -19.12
N ASP A 346 11.73 -2.86 -20.29
CA ASP A 346 11.08 -2.44 -21.55
C ASP A 346 9.87 -3.33 -21.85
N GLU A 347 8.74 -2.71 -22.18
CA GLU A 347 7.49 -3.39 -22.50
C GLU A 347 7.63 -4.31 -23.72
N GLU A 348 8.61 -4.09 -24.61
CA GLU A 348 8.88 -4.97 -25.76
C GLU A 348 9.15 -6.43 -25.34
N PHE A 349 9.68 -6.64 -24.14
CA PHE A 349 10.00 -7.98 -23.62
C PHE A 349 8.82 -8.68 -22.96
N GLU A 350 7.74 -7.95 -22.68
CA GLU A 350 6.58 -8.49 -21.97
C GLU A 350 5.86 -9.56 -22.80
N ASP A 351 5.92 -9.46 -24.13
CA ASP A 351 5.41 -10.44 -25.08
C ASP A 351 6.10 -11.81 -25.01
N LEU A 352 7.22 -11.96 -24.29
CA LEU A 352 7.81 -13.26 -24.01
C LEU A 352 6.95 -14.10 -23.06
N TYR A 353 6.17 -13.44 -22.21
CA TYR A 353 5.36 -14.09 -21.19
C TYR A 353 3.92 -14.31 -21.69
N PRO A 354 3.20 -15.29 -21.12
CA PRO A 354 1.76 -15.38 -21.33
C PRO A 354 1.06 -14.16 -20.69
N SER A 355 0.19 -13.49 -21.44
CA SER A 355 -0.63 -12.38 -20.93
C SER A 355 -1.43 -12.76 -19.67
N GLY A 356 -1.90 -14.01 -19.60
CA GLY A 356 -2.57 -14.59 -18.42
C GLY A 356 -1.68 -14.79 -17.17
N ARG A 357 -0.39 -14.43 -17.23
CA ARG A 357 0.51 -14.36 -16.07
C ARG A 357 0.74 -12.93 -15.60
N ILE A 358 0.50 -11.93 -16.44
CA ILE A 358 0.81 -10.54 -16.12
C ILE A 358 -0.45 -9.88 -15.56
N LEU A 359 -0.33 -9.15 -14.45
CA LEU A 359 -1.45 -8.40 -13.89
C LEU A 359 -1.90 -7.31 -14.88
N HIS A 360 -3.20 -7.00 -14.90
CA HIS A 360 -3.67 -5.89 -15.71
C HIS A 360 -3.08 -4.55 -15.22
N GLU A 361 -2.75 -3.64 -16.13
CA GLU A 361 -2.14 -2.34 -15.77
C GLU A 361 -3.04 -1.47 -14.89
N LYS A 362 -4.36 -1.70 -14.96
CA LYS A 362 -5.38 -1.03 -14.15
C LYS A 362 -5.15 -1.20 -12.66
N TYR A 363 -4.42 -2.20 -12.17
CA TYR A 363 -4.06 -2.27 -10.75
C TYR A 363 -3.14 -1.13 -10.28
N PHE A 364 -2.46 -0.47 -11.21
CA PHE A 364 -1.47 0.58 -10.96
C PHE A 364 -1.86 1.94 -11.55
N ASP A 365 -3.08 2.07 -12.07
CA ASP A 365 -3.71 3.34 -12.49
C ASP A 365 -4.07 4.18 -11.23
N VAL A 366 -3.04 4.72 -10.59
CA VAL A 366 -3.03 5.56 -9.37
C VAL A 366 -1.85 6.55 -9.47
N ASP A 367 -1.73 7.46 -8.52
CA ASP A 367 -0.54 8.32 -8.41
C ASP A 367 0.75 7.50 -8.18
N ASP A 368 1.89 8.04 -8.63
CA ASP A 368 3.20 7.36 -8.55
C ASP A 368 3.58 6.94 -7.13
N THR A 369 3.20 7.72 -6.11
CA THR A 369 3.52 7.40 -4.71
C THR A 369 2.73 6.17 -4.26
N THR A 370 1.45 6.08 -4.61
CA THR A 370 0.62 4.91 -4.33
C THR A 370 1.09 3.70 -5.12
N ALA A 371 1.44 3.86 -6.40
CA ALA A 371 1.97 2.77 -7.23
C ALA A 371 3.25 2.16 -6.62
N GLN A 372 4.19 2.99 -6.15
CA GLN A 372 5.39 2.52 -5.46
C GLN A 372 5.09 1.77 -4.16
N LYS A 373 4.12 2.24 -3.36
CA LYS A 373 3.67 1.54 -2.14
C LYS A 373 3.07 0.17 -2.47
N LEU A 374 2.25 0.08 -3.52
CA LEU A 374 1.69 -1.20 -3.99
C LEU A 374 2.81 -2.15 -4.41
N LEU A 375 3.80 -1.67 -5.17
CA LEU A 375 4.95 -2.49 -5.59
C LEU A 375 5.75 -3.02 -4.40
N HIS A 376 6.00 -2.20 -3.39
CA HIS A 376 6.68 -2.63 -2.17
C HIS A 376 5.90 -3.76 -1.46
N LYS A 377 4.59 -3.59 -1.29
CA LYS A 377 3.73 -4.62 -0.69
C LYS A 377 3.68 -5.91 -1.53
N LEU A 378 3.68 -5.82 -2.86
CA LEU A 378 3.75 -7.00 -3.72
C LEU A 378 5.08 -7.75 -3.60
N GLN A 379 6.20 -7.06 -3.31
CA GLN A 379 7.51 -7.69 -3.10
C GLN A 379 7.54 -8.60 -1.87
N GLU A 380 6.76 -8.27 -0.85
CA GLU A 380 6.64 -9.05 0.39
C GLU A 380 5.82 -10.35 0.18
N ILE A 381 5.05 -10.43 -0.91
CA ILE A 381 4.12 -11.53 -1.19
C ILE A 381 4.70 -12.46 -2.26
N ARG A 382 4.88 -13.74 -1.89
CA ARG A 382 5.50 -14.77 -2.76
C ARG A 382 4.72 -15.09 -4.04
N ALA A 383 3.47 -14.63 -4.18
CA ALA A 383 2.67 -14.83 -5.39
C ALA A 383 3.11 -13.99 -6.59
N PHE A 384 3.79 -12.87 -6.36
CA PHE A 384 4.08 -11.88 -7.38
C PHE A 384 5.57 -11.84 -7.72
N VAL A 385 5.85 -11.78 -9.02
CA VAL A 385 7.19 -11.54 -9.55
C VAL A 385 7.32 -10.05 -9.82
N THR A 386 8.18 -9.42 -9.03
CA THR A 386 8.44 -7.98 -9.03
C THR A 386 9.86 -7.62 -9.49
N LYS A 387 10.71 -8.64 -9.73
CA LYS A 387 12.09 -8.50 -10.22
C LYS A 387 12.46 -9.68 -11.12
N ILE A 388 13.18 -9.39 -12.20
CA ILE A 388 13.71 -10.39 -13.13
C ILE A 388 15.22 -10.12 -13.34
N PRO A 389 16.10 -11.12 -13.23
CA PRO A 389 15.80 -12.47 -12.77
C PRO A 389 15.33 -12.50 -11.31
N SER A 390 14.62 -13.58 -10.97
CA SER A 390 14.29 -13.91 -9.59
C SER A 390 15.36 -14.83 -9.01
N TYR A 391 15.36 -14.97 -7.70
CA TYR A 391 16.35 -15.76 -6.98
C TYR A 391 15.62 -16.82 -6.14
N ALA A 392 16.15 -18.05 -6.10
CA ALA A 392 15.65 -19.16 -5.29
C ALA A 392 16.75 -19.79 -4.40
N ASP A 393 16.46 -19.97 -3.10
CA ASP A 393 17.39 -20.60 -2.14
C ASP A 393 17.41 -22.13 -2.28
N ASN A 394 16.30 -22.69 -2.77
CA ASN A 394 16.13 -24.11 -3.02
C ASN A 394 15.66 -24.32 -4.45
N LEU A 395 16.37 -25.16 -5.21
CA LEU A 395 16.05 -25.39 -6.62
C LEU A 395 16.11 -26.87 -6.99
N SER A 396 15.02 -27.38 -7.56
CA SER A 396 15.04 -28.66 -8.25
C SER A 396 15.50 -28.48 -9.70
N ILE A 397 16.52 -29.24 -10.11
CA ILE A 397 17.15 -29.16 -11.42
C ILE A 397 17.36 -30.56 -11.99
N SER A 398 17.23 -30.74 -13.32
CA SER A 398 17.53 -32.02 -13.96
C SER A 398 19.05 -32.22 -14.09
N HIS A 399 19.46 -33.48 -14.26
CA HIS A 399 20.84 -33.86 -14.52
C HIS A 399 21.47 -33.07 -15.70
N GLU A 400 20.77 -32.92 -16.83
CA GLU A 400 21.28 -32.21 -18.02
C GLU A 400 21.50 -30.72 -17.71
N LYS A 401 20.56 -30.11 -16.99
CA LYS A 401 20.62 -28.69 -16.63
C LYS A 401 21.71 -28.43 -15.59
N LEU A 402 21.87 -29.30 -14.60
CA LEU A 402 22.97 -29.19 -13.64
C LEU A 402 24.32 -29.31 -14.36
N ARG A 403 24.47 -30.31 -15.23
CA ARG A 403 25.69 -30.50 -16.03
C ARG A 403 26.05 -29.27 -16.87
N ALA A 404 25.06 -28.55 -17.39
CA ALA A 404 25.28 -27.37 -18.22
C ALA A 404 25.88 -26.16 -17.48
N ILE A 405 25.82 -26.13 -16.14
CA ILE A 405 26.32 -25.03 -15.28
C ILE A 405 27.38 -25.48 -14.27
N LEU A 406 27.88 -26.71 -14.35
CA LEU A 406 29.02 -27.14 -13.55
C LEU A 406 30.27 -26.34 -13.95
N ALA A 407 31.03 -25.88 -12.95
CA ALA A 407 32.30 -25.18 -13.19
C ALA A 407 33.44 -26.13 -13.61
N VAL A 408 33.32 -27.42 -13.27
CA VAL A 408 34.28 -28.47 -13.61
C VAL A 408 33.48 -29.63 -14.18
N GLU A 409 33.93 -30.20 -15.31
CA GLU A 409 33.29 -31.40 -15.85
C GLU A 409 33.33 -32.53 -14.83
N ASP A 410 32.15 -33.06 -14.52
CA ASP A 410 31.96 -34.22 -13.66
C ASP A 410 31.36 -35.36 -14.49
N ALA A 411 32.23 -36.27 -14.94
CA ALA A 411 31.83 -37.41 -15.76
C ALA A 411 30.92 -38.41 -15.01
N GLU A 412 30.87 -38.32 -13.68
CA GLU A 412 30.18 -39.26 -12.80
C GLU A 412 28.97 -38.63 -12.08
N LEU A 413 28.44 -37.51 -12.59
CA LEU A 413 27.24 -36.89 -12.04
C LEU A 413 26.04 -37.88 -12.09
N PRO A 414 25.39 -38.19 -10.95
CA PRO A 414 24.25 -39.11 -10.94
C PRO A 414 23.09 -38.64 -11.83
N LYS A 415 22.49 -39.56 -12.59
CA LYS A 415 21.28 -39.29 -13.38
C LYS A 415 20.08 -39.08 -12.44
N GLY A 416 19.20 -38.15 -12.79
CA GLY A 416 17.97 -37.87 -12.04
C GLY A 416 17.73 -36.38 -11.79
N LYS A 417 16.83 -36.08 -10.84
CA LYS A 417 16.60 -34.72 -10.33
C LYS A 417 17.48 -34.47 -9.11
N HIS A 418 18.09 -33.29 -9.08
CA HIS A 418 18.93 -32.82 -7.98
C HIS A 418 18.19 -31.68 -7.27
N LEU A 419 18.22 -31.66 -5.94
CA LEU A 419 17.77 -30.52 -5.13
C LEU A 419 18.99 -29.78 -4.63
N LEU A 420 19.18 -28.56 -5.13
CA LEU A 420 20.25 -27.66 -4.73
C LEU A 420 19.80 -26.76 -3.59
N ARG A 421 20.66 -26.58 -2.58
CA ARG A 421 20.44 -25.68 -1.44
C ARG A 421 21.65 -24.75 -1.27
N TYR A 422 21.39 -23.49 -0.96
CA TYR A 422 22.45 -22.52 -0.69
C TYR A 422 21.96 -21.41 0.24
N ASP A 423 22.60 -21.30 1.40
CA ASP A 423 22.11 -20.47 2.52
C ASP A 423 22.41 -18.97 2.38
N ASN A 424 23.34 -18.56 1.50
CA ASN A 424 23.97 -17.24 1.54
C ASN A 424 23.82 -16.34 0.29
N GLU A 425 23.09 -16.75 -0.76
CA GLU A 425 22.66 -15.90 -1.90
C GLU A 425 22.06 -16.75 -3.03
N ALA A 426 20.76 -16.61 -3.27
CA ALA A 426 19.98 -17.53 -4.09
C ALA A 426 20.43 -17.73 -5.55
N ILE A 427 20.09 -18.90 -6.11
CA ILE A 427 20.31 -19.28 -7.51
C ILE A 427 19.37 -18.46 -8.41
N SER A 428 19.90 -17.80 -9.44
CA SER A 428 19.12 -16.94 -10.32
C SER A 428 18.30 -17.74 -11.34
N ILE A 429 17.06 -17.31 -11.55
CA ILE A 429 16.07 -17.95 -12.43
C ILE A 429 15.33 -16.90 -13.25
N ILE A 430 14.91 -17.26 -14.47
CA ILE A 430 13.87 -16.54 -15.20
C ILE A 430 12.53 -17.19 -14.82
N PRO A 431 11.62 -16.47 -14.12
CA PRO A 431 10.32 -17.00 -13.74
C PRO A 431 9.53 -17.48 -14.96
N PHE A 432 8.71 -18.53 -14.80
CA PHE A 432 7.88 -19.07 -15.87
C PHE A 432 8.64 -19.45 -17.15
N TRP A 433 9.93 -19.81 -17.05
CA TRP A 433 10.75 -20.22 -18.19
C TRP A 433 10.07 -21.26 -19.08
N GLU A 434 9.35 -22.22 -18.48
CA GLU A 434 8.60 -23.23 -19.24
C GLU A 434 7.57 -22.62 -20.19
N ASP A 435 6.85 -21.60 -19.74
CA ASP A 435 5.85 -20.92 -20.55
C ASP A 435 6.54 -20.10 -21.67
N ILE A 436 7.69 -19.48 -21.36
CA ILE A 436 8.49 -18.68 -22.30
C ILE A 436 9.05 -19.58 -23.42
N TYR A 437 9.82 -20.62 -23.10
CA TYR A 437 10.50 -21.41 -24.14
C TYR A 437 9.49 -22.15 -25.01
N LYS A 438 8.35 -22.62 -24.46
CA LYS A 438 7.27 -23.25 -25.24
C LYS A 438 6.63 -22.27 -26.23
N LYS A 439 6.54 -20.98 -25.90
CA LYS A 439 6.05 -19.94 -26.80
C LYS A 439 7.09 -19.56 -27.87
N VAL A 440 8.35 -19.46 -27.47
CA VAL A 440 9.46 -19.01 -28.31
C VAL A 440 9.89 -20.06 -29.34
N ARG A 441 9.82 -21.35 -29.00
CA ARG A 441 10.35 -22.45 -29.82
C ARG A 441 9.72 -22.63 -31.20
N THR A 442 8.59 -21.98 -31.47
CA THR A 442 7.91 -21.97 -32.78
C THR A 442 7.85 -20.60 -33.42
N ASN A 443 8.47 -19.56 -32.83
CA ASN A 443 8.40 -18.18 -33.28
C ASN A 443 9.78 -17.51 -33.32
N THR A 444 10.33 -17.33 -34.52
CA THR A 444 11.64 -16.72 -34.77
C THR A 444 11.76 -15.31 -34.21
N THR A 445 10.73 -14.48 -34.37
CA THR A 445 10.73 -13.10 -33.85
C THR A 445 10.83 -13.09 -32.33
N LEU A 446 10.02 -13.91 -31.64
CA LEU A 446 10.08 -14.00 -30.18
C LEU A 446 11.40 -14.61 -29.68
N ALA A 447 12.02 -15.51 -30.44
CA ALA A 447 13.34 -16.05 -30.10
C ALA A 447 14.45 -14.99 -30.15
N LYS A 448 14.38 -14.07 -31.13
CA LYS A 448 15.25 -12.90 -31.16
C LYS A 448 14.99 -11.97 -29.96
N VAL A 449 13.73 -11.71 -29.64
CA VAL A 449 13.33 -10.91 -28.46
C VAL A 449 13.85 -11.55 -27.17
N LEU A 450 13.79 -12.89 -27.02
CA LEU A 450 14.31 -13.59 -25.85
C LEU A 450 15.81 -13.37 -25.66
N LEU A 451 16.59 -13.49 -26.74
CA LEU A 451 18.04 -13.27 -26.64
C LEU A 451 18.35 -11.81 -26.30
N ARG A 452 17.64 -10.85 -26.91
CA ARG A 452 17.76 -9.42 -26.57
C ARG A 452 17.38 -9.15 -25.10
N PHE A 453 16.31 -9.77 -24.60
CA PHE A 453 15.91 -9.67 -23.20
C PHE A 453 17.01 -10.18 -22.26
N ILE A 454 17.62 -11.33 -22.56
CA ILE A 454 18.70 -11.88 -21.76
C ILE A 454 19.92 -10.94 -21.74
N ILE A 455 20.33 -10.46 -22.92
CA ILE A 455 21.51 -9.59 -23.07
C ILE A 455 21.28 -8.22 -22.43
N LYS A 456 20.16 -7.56 -22.76
CA LYS A 456 19.88 -6.17 -22.36
C LYS A 456 19.41 -6.05 -20.92
N HIS A 457 18.76 -7.08 -20.37
CA HIS A 457 18.14 -7.00 -19.06
C HIS A 457 18.69 -8.03 -18.08
N VAL A 458 18.59 -9.34 -18.37
CA VAL A 458 18.94 -10.38 -17.40
C VAL A 458 20.41 -10.32 -17.00
N MET A 459 21.32 -10.27 -17.98
CA MET A 459 22.77 -10.24 -17.73
C MET A 459 23.27 -8.96 -17.06
N VAL A 460 22.57 -7.84 -17.28
CA VAL A 460 22.90 -6.54 -16.67
C VAL A 460 22.53 -6.53 -15.19
N ASN A 461 21.41 -7.17 -14.84
CA ASN A 461 20.87 -7.21 -13.48
C ASN A 461 21.26 -8.46 -12.69
N ASP A 462 22.02 -9.38 -13.30
CA ASP A 462 22.51 -10.61 -12.68
C ASP A 462 24.02 -10.71 -12.82
N ASN A 463 24.74 -10.69 -11.71
CA ASN A 463 26.19 -10.96 -11.68
C ASN A 463 26.51 -12.42 -11.32
N SER A 464 25.51 -13.22 -10.95
CA SER A 464 25.69 -14.61 -10.50
C SER A 464 26.30 -15.50 -11.59
N TRP A 465 25.95 -15.27 -12.86
CA TRP A 465 26.47 -16.03 -14.00
C TRP A 465 27.98 -15.85 -14.26
N LYS A 466 28.62 -14.86 -13.62
CA LYS A 466 30.06 -14.59 -13.73
C LYS A 466 30.89 -15.27 -12.64
N ASN A 467 30.23 -15.82 -11.62
CA ASN A 467 30.87 -16.37 -10.43
C ASN A 467 30.64 -17.88 -10.34
N VAL A 468 31.49 -18.55 -9.56
CA VAL A 468 31.34 -19.96 -9.22
C VAL A 468 31.16 -20.08 -7.72
N ILE A 469 30.12 -20.79 -7.30
CA ILE A 469 29.82 -21.06 -5.89
C ILE A 469 29.79 -22.56 -5.62
N ILE A 470 29.84 -22.93 -4.34
CA ILE A 470 29.62 -24.31 -3.88
C ILE A 470 28.20 -24.38 -3.31
N VAL A 471 27.41 -25.33 -3.79
CA VAL A 471 26.04 -25.59 -3.32
C VAL A 471 25.92 -26.99 -2.75
N ASP A 472 25.03 -27.15 -1.78
CA ASP A 472 24.66 -28.46 -1.27
C ASP A 472 23.68 -29.13 -2.24
N CYS A 473 23.82 -30.43 -2.42
CA CYS A 473 23.02 -31.23 -3.32
C CYS A 473 22.49 -32.48 -2.61
N SER A 474 21.25 -32.86 -2.94
CA SER A 474 20.62 -34.09 -2.43
C SER A 474 21.22 -35.39 -2.95
N CYS A 475 22.25 -35.36 -3.80
CA CYS A 475 22.90 -36.55 -4.33
C CYS A 475 23.98 -37.08 -3.37
N ASP A 476 24.46 -38.30 -3.61
CA ASP A 476 25.45 -38.99 -2.77
C ASP A 476 26.81 -38.26 -2.66
N ARG A 477 27.06 -37.24 -3.51
CA ARG A 477 28.26 -36.40 -3.46
C ARG A 477 28.16 -35.23 -2.48
N GLY A 478 26.95 -34.89 -2.04
CA GLY A 478 26.67 -33.84 -1.07
C GLY A 478 26.86 -32.40 -1.55
N THR A 479 27.85 -32.08 -2.38
CA THR A 479 28.12 -30.69 -2.85
C THR A 479 28.57 -30.61 -4.31
N HIS A 480 28.29 -29.47 -4.97
CA HIS A 480 28.73 -29.19 -6.34
C HIS A 480 29.25 -27.76 -6.51
N LYS A 481 30.25 -27.56 -7.38
CA LYS A 481 30.69 -26.24 -7.84
C LYS A 481 29.93 -25.84 -9.10
N ILE A 482 29.09 -24.81 -9.01
CA ILE A 482 28.22 -24.38 -10.10
C ILE A 482 28.35 -22.89 -10.39
N ILE A 483 27.97 -22.51 -11.60
CA ILE A 483 27.54 -21.15 -11.93
C ILE A 483 26.10 -21.00 -11.43
N PRO A 484 25.80 -20.10 -10.46
CA PRO A 484 24.48 -19.97 -9.83
C PRO A 484 23.40 -19.30 -10.70
N ALA A 485 23.41 -19.57 -12.01
CA ALA A 485 22.45 -19.06 -12.98
C ALA A 485 21.71 -20.22 -13.66
N LYS A 486 20.56 -20.62 -13.10
CA LYS A 486 19.72 -21.67 -13.71
C LYS A 486 19.23 -21.27 -15.10
N TRP A 487 18.93 -19.98 -15.29
CA TRP A 487 18.49 -19.49 -16.60
C TRP A 487 19.53 -19.75 -17.70
N LEU A 488 20.82 -19.84 -17.36
CA LEU A 488 21.88 -20.20 -18.30
C LEU A 488 21.81 -21.69 -18.67
N ALA A 489 21.55 -22.58 -17.71
CA ALA A 489 21.29 -23.99 -17.99
C ALA A 489 20.06 -24.17 -18.89
N ASP A 490 18.99 -23.45 -18.56
CA ASP A 490 17.74 -23.42 -19.31
C ASP A 490 17.99 -22.98 -20.77
N LEU A 491 18.81 -21.93 -20.98
CA LEU A 491 19.17 -21.43 -22.31
C LEU A 491 20.02 -22.42 -23.13
N LYS A 492 20.90 -23.19 -22.48
CA LYS A 492 21.78 -24.16 -23.15
C LYS A 492 21.06 -25.46 -23.51
N VAL A 493 20.17 -25.93 -22.63
CA VAL A 493 19.59 -27.27 -22.70
C VAL A 493 18.22 -27.28 -23.38
N ASP A 494 17.36 -26.32 -23.08
CA ASP A 494 15.98 -26.36 -23.58
C ASP A 494 15.89 -25.99 -25.06
N ALA A 495 14.89 -26.57 -25.72
CA ALA A 495 14.72 -26.48 -27.17
C ALA A 495 13.98 -25.20 -27.60
N TRP A 496 14.59 -24.03 -27.35
CA TRP A 496 13.98 -22.71 -27.57
C TRP A 496 14.28 -22.11 -28.95
N VAL A 497 15.29 -22.58 -29.69
CA VAL A 497 15.66 -22.00 -30.99
C VAL A 497 14.76 -22.57 -32.09
N PRO A 498 13.94 -21.76 -32.78
CA PRO A 498 13.04 -22.23 -33.83
C PRO A 498 13.80 -22.50 -35.14
N ILE A 499 13.63 -23.68 -35.71
CA ILE A 499 14.20 -24.08 -37.00
C ILE A 499 13.11 -24.57 -37.92
N ARG A 500 13.14 -24.14 -39.19
CA ARG A 500 12.29 -24.67 -40.26
C ARG A 500 12.86 -26.00 -40.76
N ILE A 501 12.05 -27.05 -40.69
CA ILE A 501 12.33 -28.37 -41.25
C ILE A 501 11.25 -28.72 -42.26
N ALA A 502 11.62 -29.44 -43.32
CA ALA A 502 10.66 -30.03 -44.25
C ALA A 502 10.35 -31.46 -43.78
N GLU A 503 9.12 -31.69 -43.31
CA GLU A 503 8.64 -32.99 -42.85
C GLU A 503 7.40 -33.36 -43.66
N ASN A 504 7.43 -34.49 -44.37
CA ASN A 504 6.34 -34.95 -45.26
C ASN A 504 5.91 -33.96 -46.36
N GLY A 505 6.81 -33.09 -46.82
CA GLY A 505 6.51 -32.08 -47.85
C GLY A 505 5.84 -30.81 -47.32
N GLU A 506 5.62 -30.70 -46.01
CA GLU A 506 5.15 -29.48 -45.34
C GLU A 506 6.30 -28.84 -44.53
N GLU A 507 6.42 -27.51 -44.62
CA GLU A 507 7.36 -26.76 -43.76
C GLU A 507 6.79 -26.66 -42.35
N LYS A 508 7.54 -27.16 -41.37
CA LYS A 508 7.20 -27.08 -39.95
C LYS A 508 8.32 -26.42 -39.17
N VAL A 509 7.96 -25.54 -38.23
CA VAL A 509 8.90 -24.94 -37.29
C VAL A 509 8.98 -25.81 -36.04
N VAL A 510 10.18 -26.29 -35.71
CA VAL A 510 10.44 -27.05 -34.49
C VAL A 510 11.48 -26.35 -33.63
N GLY A 511 11.32 -26.47 -32.32
CA GLY A 511 12.30 -26.00 -31.35
C GLY A 511 13.47 -26.95 -31.22
N MET A 512 14.68 -26.41 -31.22
CA MET A 512 15.94 -27.13 -31.03
C MET A 512 16.80 -26.43 -29.96
N SER A 513 17.75 -27.17 -29.36
CA SER A 513 18.71 -26.59 -28.41
C SER A 513 19.65 -25.61 -29.12
N ALA A 514 20.16 -24.64 -28.35
CA ALA A 514 21.11 -23.67 -28.85
C ALA A 514 22.45 -24.31 -29.22
N THR A 515 22.92 -24.01 -30.44
CA THR A 515 24.28 -24.27 -30.92
C THR A 515 24.73 -23.04 -31.72
N GLU A 516 26.03 -22.90 -31.96
CA GLU A 516 26.58 -21.79 -32.75
C GLU A 516 25.84 -21.61 -34.08
N GLU A 517 25.77 -22.66 -34.90
CA GLU A 517 25.13 -22.63 -36.22
C GLU A 517 23.68 -22.14 -36.16
N ARG A 518 22.93 -22.63 -35.18
CA ARG A 518 21.49 -22.33 -35.04
C ARG A 518 21.24 -20.92 -34.53
N VAL A 519 22.02 -20.48 -33.55
CA VAL A 519 21.91 -19.12 -33.00
C VAL A 519 22.43 -18.09 -34.02
N ARG A 520 23.49 -18.41 -34.77
CA ARG A 520 23.98 -17.59 -35.88
C ARG A 520 22.92 -17.45 -36.96
N LYS A 521 22.24 -18.53 -37.34
CA LYS A 521 21.10 -18.50 -38.26
C LYS A 521 19.87 -17.78 -37.69
N LEU A 522 19.66 -17.81 -36.38
CA LEU A 522 18.56 -17.06 -35.75
C LEU A 522 18.79 -15.55 -35.85
N LEU A 523 20.03 -15.09 -35.65
CA LEU A 523 20.36 -13.67 -35.59
C LEU A 523 20.64 -13.06 -36.97
N GLU A 524 21.20 -13.82 -37.90
CA GLU A 524 21.61 -13.34 -39.23
C GLU A 524 22.40 -12.02 -39.11
N ASP A 525 21.87 -10.92 -39.64
CA ASP A 525 22.50 -9.59 -39.65
C ASP A 525 22.47 -8.89 -38.27
N GLU A 526 21.59 -9.29 -37.35
CA GLU A 526 21.47 -8.70 -35.99
C GLU A 526 22.64 -9.10 -35.08
N LEU A 527 23.39 -10.15 -35.45
CA LEU A 527 24.55 -10.58 -34.66
C LEU A 527 25.63 -9.49 -34.59
N ASP A 528 25.83 -8.75 -35.68
CA ASP A 528 26.83 -7.70 -35.76
C ASP A 528 26.42 -6.50 -34.90
N GLU A 529 25.13 -6.14 -34.94
CA GLU A 529 24.56 -5.10 -34.09
C GLU A 529 24.70 -5.43 -32.59
N LEU A 530 24.42 -6.68 -32.21
CA LEU A 530 24.57 -7.15 -30.83
C LEU A 530 26.02 -7.11 -30.34
N LEU A 531 26.97 -7.52 -31.18
CA LEU A 531 28.41 -7.49 -30.87
C LEU A 531 29.00 -6.07 -30.82
N THR A 532 28.39 -5.14 -31.54
CA THR A 532 28.78 -3.71 -31.52
C THR A 532 28.29 -3.02 -30.26
N SER A 533 27.07 -3.34 -29.84
CA SER A 533 26.36 -2.65 -28.74
C SER A 533 26.81 -3.11 -27.35
N TYR A 534 27.22 -4.37 -27.19
CA TYR A 534 27.50 -4.97 -25.88
C TYR A 534 28.73 -5.90 -25.97
N THR A 535 29.90 -5.38 -25.60
CA THR A 535 31.10 -5.79 -26.35
C THR A 535 31.94 -6.94 -25.79
N ASN A 536 31.84 -7.29 -24.49
CA ASN A 536 32.56 -8.45 -23.92
C ASN A 536 31.61 -9.47 -23.29
N GLU A 537 30.58 -9.00 -22.61
CA GLU A 537 29.63 -9.84 -21.88
C GLU A 537 28.77 -10.66 -22.86
N THR A 538 28.34 -10.07 -23.97
CA THR A 538 27.61 -10.79 -25.03
C THR A 538 28.47 -11.89 -25.64
N SER A 539 29.76 -11.63 -25.87
CA SER A 539 30.68 -12.66 -26.35
C SER A 539 30.83 -13.82 -25.35
N ALA A 540 30.86 -13.52 -24.05
CA ALA A 540 30.88 -14.55 -23.00
C ALA A 540 29.59 -15.38 -22.97
N LEU A 541 28.41 -14.75 -23.13
CA LEU A 541 27.14 -15.48 -23.26
C LEU A 541 27.15 -16.36 -24.51
N LEU A 542 27.54 -15.82 -25.67
CA LEU A 542 27.56 -16.57 -26.93
C LEU A 542 28.54 -17.75 -26.87
N ASN A 543 29.66 -17.63 -26.15
CA ASN A 543 30.57 -18.74 -25.90
C ASN A 543 29.86 -19.90 -25.17
N HIS A 544 28.99 -19.60 -24.20
CA HIS A 544 28.15 -20.63 -23.56
C HIS A 544 27.14 -21.30 -24.52
N LEU A 545 26.85 -20.70 -25.68
CA LEU A 545 26.00 -21.24 -26.74
C LEU A 545 26.80 -21.93 -27.87
N GLY A 546 28.12 -22.09 -27.69
CA GLY A 546 29.01 -22.83 -28.58
C GLY A 546 29.78 -21.98 -29.58
N PHE A 547 29.69 -20.65 -29.53
CA PHE A 547 30.53 -19.79 -30.37
C PHE A 547 31.98 -19.80 -29.87
N ASP A 548 32.93 -19.88 -30.79
CA ASP A 548 34.35 -19.74 -30.44
C ASP A 548 34.69 -18.32 -29.94
N GLU A 549 35.37 -18.24 -28.80
CA GLU A 549 35.71 -16.97 -28.16
C GLU A 549 36.66 -16.11 -29.01
N LEU A 550 37.62 -16.74 -29.69
CA LEU A 550 38.58 -16.03 -30.54
C LEU A 550 37.86 -15.44 -31.76
N ASP A 551 37.00 -16.22 -32.41
CA ASP A 551 36.21 -15.76 -33.55
C ASP A 551 35.27 -14.60 -33.16
N LEU A 552 34.61 -14.67 -32.01
CA LEU A 552 33.78 -13.57 -31.50
C LEU A 552 34.59 -12.30 -31.22
N ARG A 553 35.80 -12.44 -30.64
CA ARG A 553 36.69 -11.30 -30.38
C ARG A 553 37.23 -10.68 -31.66
N ILE A 554 37.62 -11.49 -32.64
CA ILE A 554 38.05 -11.02 -33.98
C ILE A 554 36.91 -10.25 -34.62
N LYS A 555 35.69 -10.79 -34.62
CA LYS A 555 34.52 -10.14 -35.23
C LYS A 555 34.17 -8.83 -34.53
N SER A 556 34.12 -8.82 -33.20
CA SER A 556 33.86 -7.59 -32.43
C SER A 556 34.93 -6.51 -32.68
N TYR A 557 36.21 -6.89 -32.72
CA TYR A 557 37.31 -5.94 -32.95
C TYR A 557 37.32 -5.42 -34.40
N SER A 558 37.08 -6.31 -35.37
CA SER A 558 36.88 -6.00 -36.80
C SER A 558 35.83 -4.90 -36.97
N ILE A 559 34.64 -5.08 -36.40
CA ILE A 559 33.54 -4.11 -36.47
C ILE A 559 33.92 -2.79 -35.80
N LYS A 560 34.44 -2.83 -34.56
CA LYS A 560 34.80 -1.63 -33.79
C LYS A 560 35.87 -0.76 -34.45
N LYS A 561 36.80 -1.36 -35.18
CA LYS A 561 37.95 -0.67 -35.78
C LYS A 561 37.83 -0.49 -37.29
N GLY A 562 36.79 -1.04 -37.92
CA GLY A 562 36.63 -1.03 -39.37
C GLY A 562 37.76 -1.77 -40.10
N ILE A 563 38.35 -2.80 -39.46
CA ILE A 563 39.44 -3.60 -40.02
C ILE A 563 38.87 -4.92 -40.49
N SER A 564 39.30 -5.46 -41.64
CA SER A 564 38.81 -6.75 -42.11
C SER A 564 39.20 -7.90 -41.17
N GLU A 565 38.28 -8.85 -40.96
CA GLU A 565 38.56 -10.06 -40.14
C GLU A 565 39.77 -10.85 -40.68
N LYS A 566 39.95 -10.87 -42.00
CA LYS A 566 41.09 -11.53 -42.65
C LYS A 566 42.42 -10.91 -42.21
N ALA A 567 42.53 -9.58 -42.20
CA ALA A 567 43.75 -8.90 -41.77
C ALA A 567 44.05 -9.15 -40.28
N LEU A 568 43.02 -9.22 -39.44
CA LEU A 568 43.19 -9.57 -38.02
C LEU A 568 43.66 -11.01 -37.83
N ARG A 569 43.09 -11.96 -38.59
CA ARG A 569 43.55 -13.37 -38.58
C ARG A 569 45.00 -13.49 -39.05
N GLU A 570 45.40 -12.74 -40.08
CA GLU A 570 46.78 -12.66 -40.54
C GLU A 570 47.72 -12.14 -39.44
N GLN A 571 47.36 -11.07 -38.73
CA GLN A 571 48.17 -10.58 -37.60
C GLN A 571 48.26 -11.57 -36.43
N ILE A 572 47.18 -12.26 -36.09
CA ILE A 572 47.19 -13.30 -35.05
C ILE A 572 48.08 -14.47 -35.49
N SER A 573 48.01 -14.85 -36.77
CA SER A 573 48.88 -15.88 -37.36
C SER A 573 50.35 -15.46 -37.33
N GLU A 574 50.67 -14.20 -37.61
CA GLU A 574 52.03 -13.67 -37.49
C GLU A 574 52.53 -13.73 -36.04
N ILE A 575 51.69 -13.40 -35.05
CA ILE A 575 52.05 -13.53 -33.63
C ILE A 575 52.41 -14.98 -33.30
N ILE A 576 51.59 -15.96 -33.71
CA ILE A 576 51.88 -17.38 -33.51
C ILE A 576 53.18 -17.79 -34.21
N THR A 577 53.39 -17.33 -35.44
CA THR A 577 54.62 -17.61 -36.21
C THR A 577 55.87 -17.07 -35.52
N ILE A 578 55.80 -15.84 -34.99
CA ILE A 578 56.89 -15.23 -34.23
C ILE A 578 57.18 -16.05 -32.97
N LEU A 579 56.15 -16.54 -32.28
CA LEU A 579 56.30 -17.37 -31.08
C LEU A 579 56.98 -18.70 -31.38
N ASP A 580 56.59 -19.36 -32.48
CA ASP A 580 57.24 -20.58 -32.97
C ASP A 580 58.70 -20.34 -33.35
N MET A 581 58.98 -19.26 -34.09
CA MET A 581 60.34 -18.87 -34.50
C MET A 581 61.25 -18.52 -33.32
N THR A 582 60.69 -17.96 -32.24
CA THR A 582 61.44 -17.51 -31.06
C THR A 582 61.55 -18.57 -29.97
N GLN A 583 60.95 -19.76 -30.16
CA GLN A 583 60.87 -20.84 -29.17
C GLN A 583 60.48 -20.35 -27.77
N GLN A 584 59.62 -19.32 -27.72
CA GLN A 584 59.15 -18.77 -26.46
C GLN A 584 58.15 -19.75 -25.84
N ASP A 585 58.41 -20.18 -24.60
CA ASP A 585 57.48 -21.01 -23.86
C ASP A 585 56.16 -20.25 -23.60
N PHE A 586 55.05 -20.97 -23.57
CA PHE A 586 53.70 -20.45 -23.36
C PHE A 586 53.60 -19.55 -22.12
N ASN A 587 54.42 -19.83 -21.09
CA ASN A 587 54.54 -19.04 -19.87
C ASN A 587 55.02 -17.59 -20.10
N LYS A 588 55.94 -17.35 -21.05
CA LYS A 588 56.39 -15.98 -21.38
C LYS A 588 55.33 -15.18 -22.12
N LEU A 589 54.55 -15.86 -22.95
CA LEU A 589 53.40 -15.28 -23.65
C LEU A 589 52.35 -14.80 -22.65
N LYS A 590 52.08 -15.61 -21.62
CA LYS A 590 51.20 -15.25 -20.51
C LYS A 590 51.71 -14.01 -19.76
N GLN A 591 53.00 -13.92 -19.49
CA GLN A 591 53.63 -12.73 -18.89
C GLN A 591 53.50 -11.49 -19.78
N ILE A 592 53.74 -11.60 -21.09
CA ILE A 592 53.57 -10.47 -22.03
C ILE A 592 52.12 -9.97 -22.04
N VAL A 593 51.14 -10.88 -22.04
CA VAL A 593 49.73 -10.53 -21.96
C VAL A 593 49.39 -9.87 -20.62
N GLU A 594 49.94 -10.36 -19.50
CA GLU A 594 49.79 -9.75 -18.17
C GLU A 594 50.42 -8.35 -18.11
N ASP A 595 51.60 -8.15 -18.69
CA ASP A 595 52.29 -6.86 -18.76
C ASP A 595 51.52 -5.82 -19.59
N ILE A 596 50.94 -6.25 -20.72
CA ILE A 596 50.08 -5.40 -21.55
C ILE A 596 48.80 -5.03 -20.78
N LYS A 597 48.19 -6.00 -20.08
CA LYS A 597 47.03 -5.74 -19.22
C LYS A 597 47.35 -4.75 -18.09
N LEU A 598 48.50 -4.91 -17.45
CA LEU A 598 48.99 -4.01 -16.41
C LEU A 598 49.17 -2.59 -16.95
N ARG A 599 49.90 -2.43 -18.06
CA ARG A 599 50.11 -1.12 -18.70
C ARG A 599 48.80 -0.45 -19.11
N ALA A 600 47.89 -1.19 -19.74
CA ALA A 600 46.58 -0.66 -20.13
C ALA A 600 45.74 -0.23 -18.90
N ASN A 601 45.83 -0.96 -17.79
CA ASN A 601 45.14 -0.61 -16.55
C ASN A 601 45.77 0.62 -15.88
N GLU A 602 47.11 0.76 -15.91
CA GLU A 602 47.82 1.94 -15.45
C GLU A 602 47.45 3.19 -16.25
N GLU A 603 47.39 3.10 -17.58
CA GLU A 603 46.93 4.20 -18.45
C GLU A 603 45.49 4.60 -18.16
N ARG A 604 44.59 3.62 -17.98
CA ARG A 604 43.20 3.88 -17.60
C ARG A 604 43.12 4.57 -16.23
N LEU A 605 43.88 4.12 -15.24
CA LEU A 605 43.94 4.73 -13.92
C LEU A 605 44.48 6.17 -13.97
N LEU A 606 45.48 6.43 -14.81
CA LEU A 606 46.00 7.78 -15.04
C LEU A 606 44.94 8.69 -15.65
N ASN A 607 44.21 8.21 -16.66
CA ASN A 607 43.12 8.99 -17.28
C ASN A 607 41.96 9.25 -16.30
N ASP A 608 41.56 8.23 -15.53
CA ASP A 608 40.52 8.35 -14.52
C ASP A 608 40.91 9.33 -13.41
N ASN A 609 42.17 9.29 -12.95
CA ASN A 609 42.69 10.26 -11.99
C ASN A 609 42.67 11.69 -12.54
N ARG A 610 42.94 11.89 -13.83
CA ARG A 610 42.90 13.20 -14.47
C ARG A 610 41.48 13.77 -14.53
N ILE A 611 40.49 12.92 -14.84
CA ILE A 611 39.07 13.32 -14.86
C ILE A 611 38.60 13.67 -13.44
N ILE A 612 38.88 12.79 -12.47
CA ILE A 612 38.50 13.00 -11.07
C ILE A 612 39.14 14.27 -10.51
N GLY A 613 40.44 14.51 -10.76
CA GLY A 613 41.14 15.72 -10.32
C GLY A 613 40.45 17.00 -10.78
N LYS A 614 40.16 17.10 -12.09
CA LYS A 614 39.42 18.24 -12.66
C LYS A 614 38.04 18.44 -12.05
N ASN A 615 37.30 17.36 -11.81
CA ASN A 615 35.96 17.45 -11.23
C ASN A 615 36.03 17.91 -9.77
N VAL A 616 37.01 17.42 -9.01
CA VAL A 616 37.26 17.85 -7.64
C VAL A 616 37.65 19.32 -7.59
N GLU A 617 38.57 19.78 -8.44
CA GLU A 617 38.97 21.20 -8.55
C GLU A 617 37.74 22.11 -8.75
N LYS A 618 36.89 21.79 -9.73
CA LYS A 618 35.66 22.55 -10.00
C LYS A 618 34.65 22.53 -8.83
N LEU A 619 34.54 21.41 -8.12
CA LEU A 619 33.65 21.31 -6.96
C LEU A 619 34.17 22.15 -5.79
N ILE A 620 35.48 22.17 -5.57
CA ILE A 620 36.13 23.01 -4.55
C ILE A 620 36.02 24.49 -4.91
N GLU A 621 36.21 24.85 -6.18
CA GLU A 621 35.98 26.21 -6.70
C GLU A 621 34.56 26.68 -6.35
N LYS A 622 33.53 25.94 -6.79
CA LYS A 622 32.11 26.25 -6.47
C LYS A 622 31.83 26.35 -4.97
N LEU A 623 32.45 25.48 -4.17
CA LEU A 623 32.28 25.50 -2.72
C LEU A 623 32.87 26.78 -2.11
N ILE A 624 34.05 27.21 -2.55
CA ILE A 624 34.65 28.47 -2.12
C ILE A 624 33.82 29.66 -2.61
N GLU A 625 33.31 29.63 -3.84
CA GLU A 625 32.40 30.66 -4.38
C GLU A 625 31.12 30.80 -3.54
N GLN A 626 30.54 29.68 -3.09
CA GLN A 626 29.35 29.71 -2.22
C GLN A 626 29.64 30.33 -0.85
N VAL A 627 30.86 30.15 -0.32
CA VAL A 627 31.24 30.62 1.02
C VAL A 627 31.75 32.06 1.01
N LEU A 628 32.52 32.46 0.01
CA LEU A 628 33.19 33.77 -0.07
C LEU A 628 32.63 34.69 -1.18
N GLY A 629 31.87 34.16 -2.14
CA GLY A 629 31.37 34.88 -3.32
C GLY A 629 32.23 34.66 -4.58
N GLU A 630 31.59 34.66 -5.76
CA GLU A 630 32.19 34.35 -7.08
C GLU A 630 33.43 35.20 -7.43
N LYS A 631 33.53 36.43 -6.93
CA LYS A 631 34.65 37.33 -7.27
C LYS A 631 35.94 37.06 -6.48
N ARG A 632 35.93 36.12 -5.54
CA ARG A 632 37.04 35.90 -4.60
C ARG A 632 37.85 34.64 -4.88
N VAL A 633 37.48 33.83 -5.87
CA VAL A 633 38.26 32.65 -6.28
C VAL A 633 38.46 32.63 -7.79
N LYS A 634 39.64 32.18 -8.24
CA LYS A 634 39.97 32.06 -9.67
C LYS A 634 40.89 30.88 -9.92
N PRO A 635 40.66 30.08 -10.97
CA PRO A 635 41.56 28.99 -11.32
C PRO A 635 42.88 29.50 -11.90
N ILE A 636 43.97 28.84 -11.52
CA ILE A 636 45.32 29.06 -12.05
C ILE A 636 45.93 27.74 -12.50
N TYR A 637 46.91 27.81 -13.40
CA TYR A 637 47.46 26.62 -14.06
C TYR A 637 48.96 26.42 -13.82
N ARG A 638 49.56 27.24 -12.94
CA ARG A 638 50.99 27.20 -12.63
C ARG A 638 51.22 27.47 -11.15
N GLY A 639 51.90 26.55 -10.47
CA GLY A 639 52.28 26.67 -9.06
C GLY A 639 51.19 26.23 -8.07
N GLY A 640 49.91 26.42 -8.40
CA GLY A 640 48.74 25.91 -7.68
C GLY A 640 47.56 25.71 -8.63
N ASP A 641 46.39 25.41 -8.08
CA ASP A 641 45.14 25.18 -8.83
C ASP A 641 44.15 26.35 -8.70
N LEU A 642 44.11 27.02 -7.55
CA LEU A 642 43.21 28.17 -7.29
C LEU A 642 43.96 29.35 -6.65
N GLU A 643 43.52 30.57 -6.97
CA GLU A 643 43.81 31.81 -6.24
C GLU A 643 42.58 32.22 -5.43
N ILE A 644 42.74 32.54 -4.15
CA ILE A 644 41.67 32.98 -3.24
C ILE A 644 42.01 34.36 -2.68
N TRP A 645 41.13 35.35 -2.92
CA TRP A 645 41.36 36.75 -2.61
C TRP A 645 40.72 37.16 -1.27
N PRO A 646 41.47 37.80 -0.36
CA PRO A 646 40.91 38.42 0.85
C PRO A 646 40.04 39.65 0.51
N GLU A 647 39.22 40.11 1.45
CA GLU A 647 38.26 41.21 1.24
C GLU A 647 38.96 42.57 1.37
N GLY A 648 38.81 43.48 0.40
CA GLY A 648 39.40 44.82 0.45
C GLY A 648 39.54 45.50 -0.92
N TRP A 649 39.60 46.84 -0.93
CA TRP A 649 39.84 47.66 -2.13
C TRP A 649 41.30 48.09 -2.15
N ASP A 650 42.01 47.81 -3.25
CA ASP A 650 43.37 48.28 -3.47
C ASP A 650 43.34 49.81 -3.69
N SER A 651 43.85 50.56 -2.70
CA SER A 651 43.96 52.02 -2.75
C SER A 651 45.36 52.48 -3.21
N GLY A 652 46.21 51.57 -3.68
CA GLY A 652 47.56 51.87 -4.19
C GLY A 652 48.63 52.08 -3.12
N GLN A 653 48.32 51.90 -1.82
CA GLN A 653 49.28 51.97 -0.71
C GLN A 653 49.45 50.65 0.08
N ILE A 654 48.62 49.63 -0.15
CA ILE A 654 48.71 48.31 0.51
C ILE A 654 48.54 47.22 -0.57
N GLU A 655 49.59 46.44 -0.81
CA GLU A 655 49.55 45.33 -1.78
C GLU A 655 48.87 44.09 -1.17
N ILE A 656 47.63 43.83 -1.57
CA ILE A 656 46.87 42.65 -1.16
C ILE A 656 47.18 41.50 -2.12
N ASN A 657 47.93 40.49 -1.66
CA ASN A 657 48.24 39.28 -2.42
C ASN A 657 47.18 38.16 -2.22
N PRO A 658 46.86 37.33 -3.24
CA PRO A 658 45.97 36.18 -3.05
C PRO A 658 46.65 35.05 -2.26
N TYR A 659 45.83 34.17 -1.69
CA TYR A 659 46.25 32.83 -1.30
C TYR A 659 46.27 31.93 -2.52
N ILE A 660 47.32 31.13 -2.68
CA ILE A 660 47.40 30.08 -3.70
C ILE A 660 47.09 28.74 -3.04
N MET A 661 46.11 28.03 -3.58
CA MET A 661 45.71 26.72 -3.13
C MET A 661 46.04 25.66 -4.18
N GLU A 662 46.74 24.61 -3.74
CA GLU A 662 46.96 23.38 -4.51
C GLU A 662 46.09 22.26 -3.96
N ILE A 663 45.35 21.57 -4.82
CA ILE A 663 44.37 20.55 -4.47
C ILE A 663 44.97 19.17 -4.78
N LYS A 664 45.12 18.35 -3.74
CA LYS A 664 45.65 16.98 -3.83
C LYS A 664 44.59 15.96 -3.42
N PHE A 665 44.14 15.20 -4.40
CA PHE A 665 43.25 14.08 -4.19
C PHE A 665 44.03 12.76 -4.00
N THR A 666 43.75 12.00 -2.93
CA THR A 666 44.51 10.78 -2.63
C THR A 666 43.69 9.69 -1.94
N THR A 667 43.99 8.42 -2.22
CA THR A 667 43.56 7.25 -1.43
C THR A 667 44.68 6.73 -0.51
N LYS A 668 45.88 7.32 -0.60
CA LYS A 668 47.10 6.87 0.08
C LYS A 668 47.45 7.80 1.24
N ASN A 669 48.34 7.35 2.12
CA ASN A 669 48.84 8.13 3.26
C ASN A 669 49.97 9.13 2.89
N ARG A 670 50.08 9.48 1.61
CA ARG A 670 51.02 10.50 1.12
C ARG A 670 50.49 11.18 -0.14
N ILE A 671 50.93 12.42 -0.36
CA ILE A 671 50.64 13.22 -1.56
C ILE A 671 51.94 13.68 -2.21
N ARG A 672 51.91 13.92 -3.52
CA ARG A 672 53.08 14.37 -4.29
C ARG A 672 52.99 15.85 -4.60
N LEU A 673 54.01 16.60 -4.24
CA LEU A 673 54.22 17.98 -4.63
C LEU A 673 55.31 18.04 -5.72
N SER A 674 55.03 18.67 -6.84
CA SER A 674 56.05 18.86 -7.89
C SER A 674 57.09 19.90 -7.48
N ASN A 675 58.25 19.93 -8.15
CA ASN A 675 59.26 20.97 -7.90
C ASN A 675 58.72 22.39 -8.07
N VAL A 676 57.89 22.63 -9.09
CA VAL A 676 57.27 23.95 -9.35
C VAL A 676 56.33 24.35 -8.22
N GLN A 677 55.56 23.41 -7.68
CA GLN A 677 54.66 23.65 -6.54
C GLN A 677 55.46 23.89 -5.26
N ALA A 678 56.54 23.14 -5.04
CA ALA A 678 57.44 23.32 -3.90
C ALA A 678 58.18 24.67 -3.94
N GLU A 679 58.61 25.13 -5.12
CA GLU A 679 59.16 26.47 -5.33
C GLU A 679 58.11 27.55 -5.06
N CYS A 680 56.90 27.40 -5.63
CA CYS A 680 55.81 28.35 -5.40
C CYS A 680 55.44 28.45 -3.91
N ALA A 681 55.43 27.33 -3.20
CA ALA A 681 55.21 27.31 -1.76
C ALA A 681 56.29 28.10 -1.00
N ARG A 682 57.57 27.98 -1.38
CA ARG A 682 58.68 28.72 -0.76
C ARG A 682 58.61 30.22 -1.05
N ASP A 683 58.19 30.60 -2.26
CA ASP A 683 58.08 32.01 -2.66
C ASP A 683 56.89 32.71 -1.98
N ARG A 684 55.74 32.03 -1.91
CA ARG A 684 54.48 32.59 -1.39
C ARG A 684 54.29 32.36 0.12
N LYS A 685 55.10 31.48 0.72
CA LYS A 685 55.19 31.21 2.16
C LYS A 685 53.83 30.91 2.80
N GLU A 686 53.36 31.77 3.70
CA GLU A 686 52.11 31.65 4.44
C GLU A 686 50.88 31.74 3.52
N ARG A 687 51.03 32.35 2.32
CA ARG A 687 49.94 32.46 1.33
C ARG A 687 49.88 31.27 0.38
N TYR A 688 50.62 30.19 0.62
CA TYR A 688 50.50 28.95 -0.13
C TYR A 688 49.93 27.84 0.75
N VAL A 689 48.79 27.30 0.36
CA VAL A 689 48.10 26.24 1.09
C VAL A 689 47.91 25.02 0.21
N ILE A 690 47.93 23.83 0.83
CA ILE A 690 47.64 22.59 0.14
C ILE A 690 46.36 22.00 0.72
N LEU A 691 45.34 21.86 -0.11
CA LEU A 691 44.11 21.16 0.22
C LEU A 691 44.27 19.67 -0.10
N VAL A 692 44.30 18.82 0.92
CA VAL A 692 44.33 17.36 0.76
C VAL A 692 42.94 16.79 0.94
N ILE A 693 42.48 15.99 -0.02
CA ILE A 693 41.19 15.30 0.05
C ILE A 693 41.44 13.79 0.09
N LYS A 694 41.19 13.17 1.25
CA LYS A 694 41.39 11.74 1.48
C LYS A 694 40.13 10.98 1.08
N THR A 695 40.21 10.12 0.07
CA THR A 695 39.04 9.44 -0.49
C THR A 695 39.03 7.93 -0.23
N LYS A 696 37.84 7.31 -0.38
CA LYS A 696 37.64 5.86 -0.38
C LYS A 696 37.47 5.34 -1.82
N PRO A 697 37.86 4.09 -2.13
CA PRO A 697 37.73 3.53 -3.48
C PRO A 697 36.32 3.67 -4.10
N GLU A 698 35.27 3.51 -3.31
CA GLU A 698 33.86 3.57 -3.71
C GLU A 698 33.44 4.96 -4.25
N MET A 699 34.03 6.04 -3.73
CA MET A 699 33.67 7.42 -4.09
C MET A 699 34.27 7.88 -5.42
N ARG A 700 35.27 7.14 -5.94
CA ARG A 700 35.95 7.48 -7.19
C ARG A 700 35.03 7.43 -8.40
N ASN A 701 34.09 6.48 -8.44
CA ASN A 701 33.12 6.34 -9.53
C ASN A 701 32.11 7.50 -9.55
N GLN A 702 31.68 7.96 -8.37
CA GLN A 702 30.78 9.11 -8.25
C GLN A 702 31.47 10.41 -8.72
N LEU A 703 32.70 10.64 -8.28
CA LEU A 703 33.51 11.81 -8.70
C LEU A 703 33.90 11.77 -10.18
N LYS A 704 33.99 10.59 -10.79
CA LYS A 704 34.29 10.44 -12.22
C LYS A 704 33.12 10.87 -13.11
N ASN A 705 31.89 10.60 -12.67
CA ASN A 705 30.67 10.80 -13.46
C ASN A 705 29.87 12.05 -13.05
N VAL A 706 30.38 12.85 -12.11
CA VAL A 706 29.69 14.07 -11.66
C VAL A 706 29.66 15.11 -12.79
N ASN A 707 28.46 15.56 -13.15
CA ASN A 707 28.30 16.75 -13.96
C ASN A 707 28.28 17.97 -13.04
N VAL A 708 29.40 18.69 -12.99
CA VAL A 708 29.54 19.84 -12.08
C VAL A 708 28.64 21.01 -12.50
N GLU A 709 28.06 21.01 -13.71
CA GLU A 709 27.16 22.05 -14.21
C GLU A 709 25.71 21.91 -13.72
N ASP A 710 25.28 20.71 -13.32
CA ASP A 710 23.93 20.44 -12.83
C ASP A 710 23.82 20.65 -11.31
N ASN A 711 23.27 21.79 -10.87
CA ASN A 711 23.18 22.18 -9.46
C ASN A 711 22.23 21.33 -8.57
N ILE A 712 21.52 20.34 -9.12
CA ILE A 712 20.31 19.76 -8.47
C ILE A 712 20.63 18.61 -7.48
N SER A 713 21.84 18.02 -7.45
CA SER A 713 22.14 16.91 -6.52
C SER A 713 23.62 16.79 -6.08
N LEU A 714 24.20 17.87 -5.57
CA LEU A 714 25.60 17.87 -5.10
C LEU A 714 25.77 17.72 -3.57
N GLY A 715 24.69 17.79 -2.78
CA GLY A 715 24.75 17.89 -1.31
C GLY A 715 25.57 16.79 -0.62
N GLY A 716 25.26 15.51 -0.88
CA GLY A 716 25.96 14.39 -0.24
C GLY A 716 27.45 14.25 -0.66
N LEU A 717 27.79 14.72 -1.86
CA LEU A 717 29.17 14.70 -2.36
C LEU A 717 29.99 15.85 -1.77
N VAL A 718 29.38 17.04 -1.64
CA VAL A 718 29.99 18.21 -1.01
C VAL A 718 30.28 17.96 0.47
N ASP A 719 29.33 17.40 1.22
CA ASP A 719 29.53 17.04 2.62
C ASP A 719 30.68 16.06 2.80
N PHE A 720 30.81 15.10 1.87
CA PHE A 720 31.93 14.17 1.85
C PHE A 720 33.27 14.89 1.60
N LEU A 721 33.34 15.78 0.61
CA LEU A 721 34.57 16.53 0.30
C LEU A 721 35.01 17.37 1.50
N ILE A 722 34.08 18.06 2.17
CA ILE A 722 34.38 18.86 3.37
C ILE A 722 34.91 17.94 4.48
N LYS A 723 34.18 16.87 4.81
CA LYS A 723 34.53 15.99 5.94
C LYS A 723 35.89 15.30 5.79
N ASN A 724 36.34 15.08 4.56
CA ASN A 724 37.61 14.41 4.26
C ASN A 724 38.68 15.37 3.71
N SER A 725 38.47 16.67 3.85
CA SER A 725 39.44 17.69 3.45
C SER A 725 40.34 18.10 4.61
N HIS A 726 41.59 18.44 4.29
CA HIS A 726 42.59 18.90 5.23
C HIS A 726 43.43 20.01 4.59
N VAL A 727 43.48 21.20 5.19
CA VAL A 727 44.25 22.34 4.66
C VAL A 727 45.59 22.46 5.38
N ILE A 728 46.66 22.26 4.62
CA ILE A 728 48.03 22.44 5.10
C ILE A 728 48.46 23.89 4.87
N GLU A 729 48.76 24.58 5.96
CA GLU A 729 49.39 25.90 5.93
C GLU A 729 50.90 25.77 6.19
N ASN A 730 51.68 26.78 5.80
CA ASN A 730 53.12 26.86 6.09
C ASN A 730 53.96 25.65 5.64
N ILE A 731 53.54 24.96 4.57
CA ILE A 731 54.27 23.80 4.05
C ILE A 731 55.73 24.13 3.68
N HIS A 732 56.02 25.37 3.32
CA HIS A 732 57.36 25.85 2.99
C HIS A 732 58.38 25.66 4.11
N GLU A 733 57.96 25.70 5.38
CA GLU A 733 58.81 25.44 6.55
C GLU A 733 59.27 23.98 6.60
N LYS A 734 58.42 23.07 6.11
CA LYS A 734 58.68 21.63 6.05
C LYS A 734 59.47 21.21 4.81
N LEU A 735 59.53 22.07 3.78
CA LEU A 735 60.25 21.85 2.52
C LEU A 735 61.71 22.33 2.54
N GLY A 736 62.31 22.47 3.73
CA GLY A 736 63.69 22.96 3.93
C GLY A 736 64.78 22.12 3.24
N LYS A 737 66.05 22.51 3.38
CA LYS A 737 67.19 21.83 2.71
C LYS A 737 67.37 20.35 3.13
N LEU A 738 66.91 20.00 4.34
CA LEU A 738 66.88 18.64 4.88
C LEU A 738 65.52 18.46 5.61
N PRO A 739 64.46 18.07 4.89
CA PRO A 739 63.14 17.84 5.49
C PRO A 739 63.16 16.63 6.44
N ASN A 740 62.28 16.64 7.44
CA ASN A 740 62.08 15.49 8.31
C ASN A 740 61.54 14.30 7.48
N PRO A 741 62.25 13.16 7.38
CA PRO A 741 61.82 12.01 6.57
C PRO A 741 60.48 11.40 7.01
N GLU A 742 60.06 11.62 8.26
CA GLU A 742 58.74 11.19 8.76
C GLU A 742 57.58 12.06 8.24
N GLU A 743 57.89 13.25 7.73
CA GLU A 743 56.91 14.24 7.29
C GLU A 743 56.97 14.47 5.77
N VAL A 744 58.18 14.60 5.22
CA VAL A 744 58.41 14.85 3.80
C VAL A 744 59.58 13.99 3.29
N GLU A 745 59.33 13.23 2.24
CA GLU A 745 60.31 12.39 1.55
C GLU A 745 60.71 13.03 0.21
N ILE A 746 62.00 13.18 -0.05
CA ILE A 746 62.52 13.78 -1.29
C ILE A 746 62.55 12.72 -2.39
N ASP A 747 62.04 13.06 -3.57
CA ASP A 747 62.10 12.30 -4.82
C ASP A 747 62.87 13.12 -5.87
N ILE A 748 63.42 12.47 -6.91
CA ILE A 748 64.33 13.06 -7.91
C ILE A 748 63.77 14.36 -8.51
N ASN A 749 62.44 14.47 -8.66
CA ASN A 749 61.76 15.65 -9.20
C ASN A 749 60.53 16.09 -8.39
N ALA A 750 60.42 15.71 -7.11
CA ALA A 750 59.23 15.97 -6.31
C ALA A 750 59.47 15.82 -4.79
N TYR A 751 58.45 16.18 -4.02
CA TYR A 751 58.39 15.95 -2.57
C TYR A 751 57.14 15.13 -2.25
N TRP A 752 57.28 14.08 -1.46
CA TRP A 752 56.16 13.28 -0.96
C TRP A 752 55.82 13.72 0.47
N ILE A 753 54.67 14.37 0.65
CA ILE A 753 54.20 14.82 1.96
C ILE A 753 53.35 13.70 2.59
N LYS A 754 53.75 13.23 3.77
CA LYS A 754 53.11 12.12 4.48
C LYS A 754 51.90 12.59 5.31
N SER A 755 50.98 11.67 5.59
CA SER A 755 49.71 11.97 6.27
C SER A 755 49.85 12.58 7.66
N LYS A 756 50.96 12.29 8.36
CA LYS A 756 51.36 12.92 9.62
C LYS A 756 51.38 14.47 9.56
N VAL A 757 51.57 15.04 8.37
CA VAL A 757 51.58 16.50 8.16
C VAL A 757 50.19 17.11 8.09
N TRP A 758 49.16 16.35 7.71
CA TRP A 758 47.86 16.91 7.33
C TRP A 758 46.62 16.25 7.96
N GLU A 759 46.71 15.04 8.52
CA GLU A 759 45.53 14.35 9.09
C GLU A 759 44.87 15.10 10.26
N ASN A 760 45.62 15.97 10.96
CA ASN A 760 45.13 16.80 12.06
C ASN A 760 44.93 18.28 11.68
N CYS A 761 45.05 18.62 10.39
CA CYS A 761 44.79 19.97 9.90
C CYS A 761 43.29 20.25 9.80
N PRO A 762 42.88 21.54 9.88
CA PRO A 762 41.47 21.93 9.73
C PRO A 762 40.94 21.51 8.36
N ASN A 763 39.63 21.25 8.29
CA ASN A 763 38.98 21.03 7.00
C ASN A 763 38.81 22.34 6.22
N LEU A 764 38.47 22.24 4.93
CA LEU A 764 38.38 23.41 4.04
C LEU A 764 37.42 24.49 4.57
N LEU A 765 36.25 24.09 5.09
CA LEU A 765 35.25 25.03 5.57
C LEU A 765 35.69 25.73 6.86
N GLU A 766 36.31 24.98 7.79
CA GLU A 766 36.90 25.53 9.01
C GLU A 766 38.00 26.55 8.69
N TRP A 767 38.89 26.20 7.75
CA TRP A 767 39.96 27.10 7.32
C TRP A 767 39.39 28.37 6.68
N LEU A 768 38.47 28.26 5.70
CA LEU A 768 37.84 29.42 5.04
C LEU A 768 37.19 30.36 6.05
N LYS A 769 36.45 29.81 7.02
CA LYS A 769 35.83 30.60 8.10
C LYS A 769 36.87 31.29 8.98
N SER A 770 37.92 30.57 9.35
CA SER A 770 38.94 31.08 10.25
C SER A 770 39.85 32.14 9.63
N THR A 771 40.05 32.09 8.31
CA THR A 771 41.01 32.91 7.59
C THR A 771 40.37 34.11 6.89
N PHE A 772 39.14 33.96 6.38
CA PHE A 772 38.48 35.01 5.58
C PHE A 772 37.20 35.58 6.19
N LEU A 773 36.57 34.88 7.14
CA LEU A 773 35.26 35.29 7.71
C LEU A 773 35.34 35.63 9.21
N LYS A 774 36.53 35.66 9.81
CA LYS A 774 36.70 36.20 11.16
C LYS A 774 36.53 37.72 11.12
N SER A 775 35.45 38.17 11.78
CA SER A 775 35.38 39.48 12.44
C SER A 775 35.89 39.34 13.86
#